data_AF-A0A2V3JLZ7-F1
#
_entry.id   AF-A0A2V3JLZ7-F1
#
_cell.length_a   1.000
_cell.length_b   1.000
_cell.length_c   1.000
_cell.angle_alpha   90.00
_cell.angle_beta   90.00
_cell.angle_gamma   90.00
#
_symmetry.space_group_name_H-M   'P 1'
#
loop_
_entity.id
_entity.type
_entity.pdbx_description
1 polymer ?
#
loop_
_entity_poly.entity_id
_entity_poly.type
_entity_poly.pdbx_seq_one_letter_code
_entity_poly.pdbx_strand_id
1 'polypeptide(L)'
;MNKNKLRSTIATLVVAIVLIGMMYGAVAESCNAPNLPEPKLPISTADVLLTRMNGNTGIAGPEDSGRFTDPRNGRPMPRTGIPDRPGYCGLMDMDMAYKPVGAADAELVMSAAALHECQFTHSVTAGDFNGDGGTDAIVFTGSYNPSTYAYTFEDVSVVDGYTGIELWGQSIVYETWNGLGDVPAYSVGDLDSNYKDDVIVKSQSYDSVADRYTASVYLKQGCNGSEFWNRSVAGDGEYSAGMWTYIHDLDGDYRDDVIIISESYNSTTTKHTANIYVKGYNGQEFWNRSVTGDGEYGAYMWVESYCALDDDATEDDVIFIAGSYDSVVEEHTARAHVVQGCDGSEFWNRSVTGDGLGGAGIGAYAYCGFDDGRKNDVIVISESYNSSADESTINIYAVRGSNEHQFWTRSVTGDGEDGAGIWTYPYCDLDNDTLDDVIVVSESYDSSADESTANIYAIRGYGGQEFWTQSVTGDGCDGVDISAYACCGFDDSNSDDVIVVSKSYDSAANESTASVCARQGYNEHQFWNRSVTGAGEAGARMLIGSCHDLDNDTKNDVIVVSDSYDSAANKSTASIYAMQGYSEQEFWNKSVIGDGSHGACMWVHAGCGFDDDSKDDMIVVSEKYNSTTHEHTANVCAKQGYDGQEFWTQSVVSDGEYGIYIGVHPYYDLDDDTLDDVIVISESYDSVANESTASMCVRQGGSGYQFWNRSVTGDGDHGSSMQAYPYRDLDNDAKNDVIVASKSYNSSADESTARVYAMQGYNEYQFWTRNVTGKDVWMEFYGGSMEPLLEYPSIITGVLVNYTNVPTGVCVVDADAGTSLWCKQSAPSAPTITGDLNGDDVLTPADAVIALDIAISGDYNEYADVNMDNTVNSLDVLMILQAAANSITIMT
;
A
#
# COMPACT_ATOMS: atom_id res chain seq x y z
N MET A 1 2.14 -38.37 50.61
CA MET A 1 1.57 -39.51 49.83
C MET A 1 2.65 -40.05 48.88
N ASN A 2 2.66 -41.35 48.59
CA ASN A 2 3.87 -42.16 48.33
C ASN A 2 4.28 -42.25 46.84
N LYS A 3 5.58 -42.00 46.53
CA LYS A 3 6.24 -41.93 45.20
C LYS A 3 6.27 -43.26 44.39
N ASN A 4 5.64 -44.33 44.86
CA ASN A 4 5.74 -45.67 44.26
C ASN A 4 4.62 -46.03 43.27
N LYS A 5 3.59 -45.18 43.08
CA LYS A 5 2.49 -45.47 42.14
C LYS A 5 2.75 -45.00 40.69
N LEU A 6 3.69 -44.08 40.47
CA LEU A 6 3.98 -43.53 39.14
C LEU A 6 4.94 -44.41 38.31
N ARG A 7 5.80 -45.21 38.96
CA ARG A 7 6.76 -46.09 38.26
C ARG A 7 6.17 -47.42 37.77
N SER A 8 5.00 -47.84 38.28
CA SER A 8 4.37 -49.11 37.89
C SER A 8 3.53 -49.02 36.61
N THR A 9 3.01 -47.82 36.28
CA THR A 9 2.15 -47.65 35.11
C THR A 9 2.97 -47.50 33.83
N ILE A 10 4.14 -46.86 33.91
CA ILE A 10 5.02 -46.64 32.74
C ILE A 10 5.66 -47.95 32.24
N ALA A 11 5.92 -48.93 33.12
CA ALA A 11 6.46 -50.23 32.70
C ALA A 11 5.44 -51.17 32.02
N THR A 12 4.13 -50.93 32.20
CA THR A 12 3.08 -51.79 31.64
C THR A 12 2.68 -51.36 30.22
N LEU A 13 2.90 -50.10 29.85
CA LEU A 13 2.56 -49.57 28.52
C LEU A 13 3.59 -50.00 27.44
N VAL A 14 4.86 -50.18 27.81
CA VAL A 14 5.95 -50.51 26.88
C VAL A 14 5.92 -51.99 26.43
N VAL A 15 5.26 -52.88 27.18
CA VAL A 15 5.18 -54.32 26.85
C VAL A 15 3.97 -54.65 25.94
N ALA A 16 2.96 -53.78 25.87
CA ALA A 16 1.77 -54.01 25.06
C ALA A 16 1.94 -53.60 23.58
N ILE A 17 2.85 -52.67 23.27
CA ILE A 17 3.02 -52.13 21.92
C ILE A 17 3.89 -53.03 21.02
N VAL A 18 4.69 -53.95 21.60
CA VAL A 18 5.60 -54.82 20.83
C VAL A 18 4.94 -56.13 20.36
N LEU A 19 3.71 -56.46 20.80
CA LEU A 19 3.13 -57.80 20.59
C LEU A 19 1.93 -57.88 19.62
N ILE A 20 1.50 -56.78 19.00
CA ILE A 20 0.36 -56.77 18.05
C ILE A 20 0.81 -56.66 16.58
N GLY A 21 2.12 -56.60 16.31
CA GLY A 21 2.71 -56.45 14.97
C GLY A 21 2.91 -57.72 14.13
N MET A 22 2.29 -58.87 14.43
CA MET A 22 2.48 -60.09 13.62
C MET A 22 1.22 -60.97 13.60
N MET A 23 0.51 -61.03 12.45
CA MET A 23 0.07 -62.26 11.76
C MET A 23 -1.05 -62.03 10.68
N TYR A 24 -0.70 -62.33 9.41
CA TYR A 24 -1.49 -62.86 8.26
C TYR A 24 -2.77 -62.13 7.77
N GLY A 25 -3.13 -62.00 6.47
CA GLY A 25 -2.62 -62.53 5.20
C GLY A 25 -3.73 -63.15 4.31
N ALA A 26 -4.16 -62.41 3.26
CA ALA A 26 -4.57 -62.85 1.90
C ALA A 26 -6.03 -63.24 1.49
N VAL A 27 -6.41 -62.75 0.27
CA VAL A 27 -7.18 -63.36 -0.87
C VAL A 27 -8.61 -62.87 -1.25
N ALA A 28 -8.66 -62.21 -2.43
CA ALA A 28 -9.59 -62.27 -3.60
C ALA A 28 -10.97 -61.54 -3.71
N GLU A 29 -11.21 -61.13 -4.97
CA GLU A 29 -12.22 -60.28 -5.62
C GLU A 29 -13.61 -60.90 -5.88
N SER A 30 -14.64 -60.05 -6.04
CA SER A 30 -15.44 -59.86 -7.28
C SER A 30 -16.96 -59.60 -7.08
N CYS A 31 -17.40 -58.48 -7.68
CA CYS A 31 -18.64 -58.16 -8.41
C CYS A 31 -20.03 -58.73 -7.99
N ASN A 32 -20.99 -57.83 -7.68
CA ASN A 32 -22.22 -57.55 -8.46
C ASN A 32 -23.31 -56.81 -7.63
N ALA A 33 -23.90 -55.77 -8.23
CA ALA A 33 -25.09 -55.02 -7.81
C ALA A 33 -26.42 -55.76 -8.18
N PRO A 34 -27.66 -55.19 -8.14
CA PRO A 34 -28.18 -53.91 -7.60
C PRO A 34 -29.60 -53.95 -6.92
N ASN A 35 -30.02 -52.78 -6.38
CA ASN A 35 -31.38 -52.16 -6.28
C ASN A 35 -32.54 -52.75 -5.45
N LEU A 36 -33.06 -51.95 -4.49
CA LEU A 36 -34.44 -51.39 -4.35
C LEU A 36 -34.73 -50.86 -2.90
N PRO A 37 -35.77 -50.02 -2.66
CA PRO A 37 -35.67 -48.76 -1.89
C PRO A 37 -36.39 -48.71 -0.51
N GLU A 38 -36.15 -47.59 0.18
CA GLU A 38 -36.73 -46.94 1.39
C GLU A 38 -37.97 -47.52 2.11
N PRO A 39 -38.09 -47.29 3.44
CA PRO A 39 -38.93 -46.15 3.88
C PRO A 39 -38.41 -45.34 5.09
N LYS A 40 -38.77 -44.05 5.08
CA LYS A 40 -38.60 -43.01 6.11
C LYS A 40 -39.48 -43.17 7.36
N LEU A 41 -39.04 -42.49 8.44
CA LEU A 41 -39.76 -41.82 9.58
C LEU A 41 -39.26 -42.26 10.99
N PRO A 42 -39.38 -41.46 12.07
CA PRO A 42 -38.94 -40.06 12.27
C PRO A 42 -38.31 -39.77 13.68
N ILE A 43 -37.59 -38.64 13.80
CA ILE A 43 -37.39 -37.71 14.96
C ILE A 43 -36.92 -38.25 16.34
N SER A 44 -35.79 -37.73 16.85
CA SER A 44 -35.61 -37.23 18.24
C SER A 44 -34.22 -36.59 18.47
N THR A 45 -34.20 -35.49 19.23
CA THR A 45 -33.14 -34.54 19.58
C THR A 45 -32.22 -34.97 20.75
N ALA A 46 -30.99 -34.38 20.76
CA ALA A 46 -30.14 -33.94 21.90
C ALA A 46 -28.77 -34.64 22.19
N ASP A 47 -27.73 -33.77 22.19
CA ASP A 47 -26.46 -33.67 22.95
C ASP A 47 -25.13 -34.45 22.61
N VAL A 48 -24.20 -33.71 21.96
CA VAL A 48 -22.85 -33.23 22.40
C VAL A 48 -21.63 -34.19 22.62
N LEU A 49 -20.59 -33.96 21.77
CA LEU A 49 -19.09 -34.00 21.87
C LEU A 49 -18.20 -35.31 21.82
N LEU A 50 -17.30 -35.33 20.80
CA LEU A 50 -15.93 -35.93 20.61
C LEU A 50 -15.71 -37.47 20.78
N THR A 51 -15.01 -38.29 19.97
CA THR A 51 -14.05 -38.15 18.83
C THR A 51 -13.87 -39.52 18.07
N ARG A 52 -13.69 -39.45 16.74
CA ARG A 52 -12.96 -40.29 15.74
C ARG A 52 -13.29 -41.77 15.37
N MET A 53 -13.76 -41.88 14.11
CA MET A 53 -13.25 -42.63 12.93
C MET A 53 -13.08 -44.17 12.93
N ASN A 54 -13.91 -44.89 12.15
CA ASN A 54 -13.58 -45.37 10.79
C ASN A 54 -14.68 -46.29 10.21
N GLY A 55 -15.06 -46.09 8.94
CA GLY A 55 -15.94 -47.02 8.22
C GLY A 55 -16.61 -46.43 6.97
N ASN A 56 -15.85 -46.37 5.87
CA ASN A 56 -16.19 -45.96 4.51
C ASN A 56 -17.51 -46.51 3.91
N THR A 57 -18.20 -45.63 3.14
CA THR A 57 -18.71 -45.72 1.74
C THR A 57 -20.00 -44.89 1.63
N GLY A 58 -20.20 -43.88 0.78
CA GLY A 58 -19.39 -43.22 -0.24
C GLY A 58 -20.30 -42.34 -1.12
N ILE A 59 -20.01 -41.04 -1.24
CA ILE A 59 -20.36 -40.11 -2.33
C ILE A 59 -19.27 -39.02 -2.27
N ALA A 60 -18.47 -38.85 -3.33
CA ALA A 60 -17.29 -38.00 -3.34
C ALA A 60 -17.43 -36.86 -4.36
N GLY A 61 -17.53 -35.64 -3.85
CA GLY A 61 -16.58 -34.53 -4.08
C GLY A 61 -16.38 -33.84 -2.72
N PRO A 62 -15.57 -32.78 -2.57
CA PRO A 62 -14.43 -32.29 -3.36
C PRO A 62 -13.15 -32.22 -2.47
N GLU A 63 -11.93 -32.47 -2.99
CA GLU A 63 -10.69 -32.06 -2.32
C GLU A 63 -9.57 -31.76 -3.34
N ASP A 64 -8.71 -30.83 -2.90
CA ASP A 64 -7.36 -30.49 -3.31
C ASP A 64 -7.12 -29.62 -4.55
N SER A 65 -7.14 -28.30 -4.28
CA SER A 65 -6.08 -27.38 -4.72
C SER A 65 -4.70 -27.99 -4.44
N GLY A 66 -4.02 -28.37 -5.52
CA GLY A 66 -2.73 -29.04 -5.48
C GLY A 66 -1.62 -28.16 -4.92
N ARG A 67 -1.23 -28.44 -3.67
CA ARG A 67 0.10 -28.14 -3.15
C ARG A 67 1.15 -28.91 -3.95
N PHE A 68 1.98 -28.21 -4.74
CA PHE A 68 3.24 -28.79 -5.19
C PHE A 68 4.19 -28.91 -4.00
N THR A 69 4.57 -30.15 -3.66
CA THR A 69 5.72 -30.44 -2.81
C THR A 69 6.79 -31.08 -3.68
N ASP A 70 7.99 -30.50 -3.75
CA ASP A 70 9.15 -31.15 -4.37
C ASP A 70 9.49 -32.42 -3.57
N PRO A 71 9.55 -33.61 -4.18
CA PRO A 71 9.82 -34.86 -3.49
C PRO A 71 11.27 -35.04 -3.03
N ARG A 72 12.16 -34.03 -3.06
CA ARG A 72 13.60 -34.24 -2.81
C ARG A 72 14.16 -33.84 -1.45
N ASN A 73 13.58 -32.97 -0.62
CA ASN A 73 14.21 -32.62 0.66
C ASN A 73 13.20 -32.38 1.81
N GLY A 74 13.13 -33.32 2.76
CA GLY A 74 12.26 -33.24 3.95
C GLY A 74 12.74 -32.26 5.03
N ARG A 75 12.75 -30.96 4.75
CA ARG A 75 12.86 -29.88 5.76
C ARG A 75 11.78 -28.82 5.53
N PRO A 76 11.29 -28.14 6.58
CA PRO A 76 10.44 -26.96 6.41
C PRO A 76 11.28 -25.81 5.83
N MET A 77 10.81 -25.18 4.75
CA MET A 77 11.38 -23.94 4.22
C MET A 77 10.91 -22.74 5.07
N PRO A 78 11.73 -21.67 5.24
CA PRO A 78 11.22 -20.34 5.59
C PRO A 78 10.27 -19.87 4.48
N ARG A 79 9.25 -19.10 4.85
CA ARG A 79 8.30 -18.54 3.88
C ARG A 79 9.01 -17.53 2.97
N THR A 80 9.37 -17.92 1.77
CA THR A 80 9.56 -17.01 0.63
C THR A 80 8.46 -17.34 -0.37
N GLY A 81 7.44 -16.48 -0.40
CA GLY A 81 6.30 -16.60 -1.31
C GLY A 81 6.39 -15.52 -2.37
N ILE A 82 6.68 -15.93 -3.61
CA ILE A 82 6.39 -15.11 -4.80
C ILE A 82 4.90 -15.33 -5.10
N PRO A 83 4.08 -14.28 -5.29
CA PRO A 83 2.64 -14.45 -5.44
C PRO A 83 2.25 -14.84 -6.89
N ASP A 84 1.36 -15.82 -7.02
CA ASP A 84 0.38 -15.83 -8.11
C ASP A 84 -0.49 -14.56 -7.91
N ARG A 85 -0.38 -13.58 -8.82
CA ARG A 85 -1.18 -12.36 -8.80
C ARG A 85 -2.54 -12.63 -9.45
N PRO A 86 -3.68 -12.66 -8.74
CA PRO A 86 -4.96 -12.34 -9.37
C PRO A 86 -4.95 -10.85 -9.75
N GLY A 87 -5.45 -10.53 -10.95
CA GLY A 87 -5.49 -9.16 -11.48
C GLY A 87 -6.23 -8.20 -10.55
N TYR A 88 -5.49 -7.41 -9.79
CA TYR A 88 -6.03 -6.35 -8.95
C TYR A 88 -6.41 -5.15 -9.83
N CYS A 89 -7.72 -4.98 -10.05
CA CYS A 89 -8.32 -3.76 -10.57
C CYS A 89 -8.57 -2.80 -9.41
N GLY A 90 -7.50 -2.27 -8.79
CA GLY A 90 -7.61 -1.21 -7.79
C GLY A 90 -7.85 0.15 -8.46
N LEU A 91 -8.84 0.89 -7.98
CA LEU A 91 -9.07 2.28 -8.39
C LEU A 91 -7.84 3.11 -8.04
N MET A 92 -7.17 3.69 -9.04
CA MET A 92 -6.27 4.82 -8.79
C MET A 92 -7.11 5.97 -8.22
N ASP A 93 -6.82 6.35 -6.97
CA ASP A 93 -7.34 7.56 -6.36
C ASP A 93 -6.65 8.76 -7.04
N MET A 94 -7.26 9.21 -8.15
CA MET A 94 -6.78 10.40 -8.84
C MET A 94 -7.32 11.63 -8.13
N ASP A 95 -6.38 12.32 -7.48
CA ASP A 95 -6.46 13.64 -6.87
C ASP A 95 -7.46 14.54 -7.63
N MET A 96 -8.56 14.91 -6.95
CA MET A 96 -9.57 15.78 -7.52
C MET A 96 -8.92 17.10 -7.93
N ALA A 97 -9.04 17.45 -9.21
CA ALA A 97 -8.52 18.68 -9.81
C ALA A 97 -8.64 19.89 -8.87
N TYR A 98 -7.51 20.25 -8.26
CA TYR A 98 -7.36 21.42 -7.42
C TYR A 98 -7.69 22.67 -8.26
N LYS A 99 -8.85 23.30 -8.02
CA LYS A 99 -9.19 24.57 -8.67
C LYS A 99 -8.14 25.63 -8.28
N PRO A 100 -7.56 26.38 -9.24
CA PRO A 100 -6.77 27.55 -8.88
C PRO A 100 -7.69 28.58 -8.24
N VAL A 101 -7.51 28.83 -6.94
CA VAL A 101 -8.12 29.97 -6.25
C VAL A 101 -7.60 31.24 -6.94
N GLY A 102 -8.53 32.09 -7.38
CA GLY A 102 -8.17 33.36 -8.01
C GLY A 102 -7.26 34.19 -7.10
N ALA A 103 -6.21 34.77 -7.70
CA ALA A 103 -5.13 35.50 -7.04
C ALA A 103 -5.54 36.79 -6.27
N ALA A 104 -6.83 36.99 -5.98
CA ALA A 104 -7.37 38.17 -5.31
C ALA A 104 -7.65 37.98 -3.81
N ASP A 105 -7.66 36.76 -3.28
CA ASP A 105 -7.95 36.49 -1.86
C ASP A 105 -6.71 36.10 -1.03
N ALA A 106 -5.54 35.98 -1.66
CA ALA A 106 -4.27 35.66 -0.98
C ALA A 106 -3.54 36.89 -0.38
N GLU A 107 -4.13 38.08 -0.43
CA GLU A 107 -3.50 39.31 0.06
C GLU A 107 -3.96 39.68 1.49
N LEU A 108 -3.97 38.70 2.41
CA LEU A 108 -4.11 38.94 3.85
C LEU A 108 -2.74 38.90 4.54
N VAL A 109 -2.04 40.03 4.47
CA VAL A 109 -1.00 40.52 5.40
C VAL A 109 -0.29 39.46 6.27
N MET A 110 0.61 38.65 5.68
CA MET A 110 1.71 38.04 6.43
C MET A 110 2.87 39.05 6.51
N SER A 111 2.80 39.97 7.48
CA SER A 111 3.92 40.88 7.75
C SER A 111 5.02 40.16 8.51
N ALA A 112 6.07 39.73 7.80
CA ALA A 112 7.47 39.59 8.25
C ALA A 112 7.72 39.16 9.72
N ALA A 113 6.99 38.15 10.22
CA ALA A 113 7.45 37.35 11.34
C ALA A 113 8.36 36.26 10.74
N ALA A 114 9.60 36.16 11.21
CA ALA A 114 10.50 35.08 10.79
C ALA A 114 9.80 33.74 11.07
N LEU A 115 9.48 32.99 10.02
CA LEU A 115 9.01 31.61 10.17
C LEU A 115 10.19 30.83 10.76
N HIS A 116 10.01 30.33 11.98
CA HIS A 116 11.03 29.53 12.65
C HIS A 116 10.96 28.09 12.09
N GLU A 117 12.10 27.40 12.07
CA GLU A 117 12.15 25.96 11.78
C GLU A 117 11.18 25.22 12.72
N CYS A 118 10.29 24.43 12.14
CA CYS A 118 9.39 23.55 12.89
C CYS A 118 10.14 22.27 13.21
N GLN A 119 9.91 21.65 14.37
CA GLN A 119 10.50 20.35 14.70
C GLN A 119 9.45 19.26 14.49
N PHE A 120 9.87 18.08 14.04
CA PHE A 120 8.99 16.94 13.81
C PHE A 120 9.57 15.65 14.37
N THR A 121 8.68 14.67 14.57
CA THR A 121 9.03 13.28 14.85
C THR A 121 8.19 12.42 13.91
N HIS A 122 8.83 11.44 13.29
CA HIS A 122 8.24 10.54 12.31
C HIS A 122 8.63 9.11 12.66
N SER A 123 7.82 8.11 12.36
CA SER A 123 8.16 6.70 12.61
C SER A 123 7.56 5.80 11.55
N VAL A 124 8.23 4.67 11.31
CA VAL A 124 7.77 3.58 10.44
C VAL A 124 7.90 2.25 11.18
N THR A 125 6.87 1.42 11.11
CA THR A 125 6.96 0.01 11.53
C THR A 125 7.83 -0.72 10.53
N ALA A 126 8.81 -1.50 10.99
CA ALA A 126 9.93 -1.86 10.12
C ALA A 126 10.38 -3.32 10.19
N GLY A 127 10.17 -4.07 11.27
CA GLY A 127 10.56 -5.49 11.28
C GLY A 127 10.91 -6.00 12.68
N ASP A 128 11.32 -7.25 12.82
CA ASP A 128 11.74 -7.82 14.11
C ASP A 128 13.25 -7.63 14.32
N PHE A 129 13.67 -6.45 14.79
CA PHE A 129 15.09 -6.12 14.96
C PHE A 129 15.71 -6.80 16.17
N ASN A 130 14.90 -7.27 17.12
CA ASN A 130 15.38 -7.79 18.38
C ASN A 130 15.25 -9.33 18.48
N GLY A 131 14.46 -9.96 17.61
CA GLY A 131 14.25 -11.40 17.47
C GLY A 131 13.19 -11.97 18.42
N ASP A 132 12.25 -11.15 18.90
CA ASP A 132 11.18 -11.57 19.82
C ASP A 132 9.90 -12.02 19.10
N GLY A 133 9.85 -11.88 17.78
CA GLY A 133 8.71 -12.18 16.92
C GLY A 133 7.68 -11.05 16.81
N GLY A 134 7.92 -9.92 17.49
CA GLY A 134 7.15 -8.68 17.36
C GLY A 134 7.70 -7.79 16.25
N THR A 135 6.89 -6.82 15.80
CA THR A 135 7.37 -5.77 14.88
C THR A 135 7.88 -4.60 15.72
N ASP A 136 9.10 -4.18 15.41
CA ASP A 136 9.79 -3.02 15.97
C ASP A 136 9.64 -1.79 15.04
N ALA A 137 10.02 -0.62 15.55
CA ALA A 137 9.86 0.66 14.85
C ALA A 137 11.20 1.36 14.59
N ILE A 138 11.28 2.08 13.47
CA ILE A 138 12.32 3.08 13.21
C ILE A 138 11.69 4.46 13.43
N VAL A 139 12.33 5.28 14.25
CA VAL A 139 11.87 6.61 14.66
C VAL A 139 12.88 7.65 14.20
N PHE A 140 12.38 8.75 13.67
CA PHE A 140 13.17 9.87 13.18
C PHE A 140 12.79 11.16 13.89
N THR A 141 13.76 12.02 14.15
CA THR A 141 13.51 13.41 14.58
C THR A 141 14.19 14.37 13.62
N GLY A 142 13.57 15.53 13.40
CA GLY A 142 14.08 16.49 12.44
C GLY A 142 13.43 17.87 12.51
N SER A 143 13.80 18.71 11.55
CA SER A 143 13.27 20.06 11.34
C SER A 143 12.64 20.22 9.97
N TYR A 144 11.56 21.01 9.88
CA TYR A 144 10.92 21.42 8.64
C TYR A 144 11.12 22.93 8.45
N ASN A 145 11.67 23.30 7.30
CA ASN A 145 11.88 24.69 6.92
C ASN A 145 10.75 25.16 5.99
N PRO A 146 9.78 25.95 6.49
CA PRO A 146 8.64 26.39 5.68
C PRO A 146 9.03 27.40 4.57
N SER A 147 10.27 27.92 4.57
CA SER A 147 10.74 28.81 3.52
C SER A 147 11.27 28.06 2.30
N THR A 148 11.77 26.84 2.49
CA THR A 148 12.31 25.97 1.43
C THR A 148 11.46 24.74 1.17
N TYR A 149 10.46 24.48 2.02
CA TYR A 149 9.68 23.24 2.05
C TYR A 149 10.54 21.98 2.27
N ALA A 150 11.74 22.14 2.83
CA ALA A 150 12.67 21.04 3.06
C ALA A 150 12.46 20.42 4.45
N TYR A 151 12.51 19.09 4.51
CA TYR A 151 12.57 18.31 5.74
C TYR A 151 14.01 17.88 5.97
N THR A 152 14.54 18.19 7.15
CA THR A 152 15.87 17.79 7.60
C THR A 152 15.72 16.78 8.73
N PHE A 153 16.03 15.52 8.48
CA PHE A 153 16.14 14.52 9.54
C PHE A 153 17.51 14.63 10.21
N GLU A 154 17.49 14.68 11.54
CA GLU A 154 18.64 14.97 12.41
C GLU A 154 19.06 13.74 13.24
N ASP A 155 18.12 12.85 13.55
CA ASP A 155 18.41 11.58 14.24
C ASP A 155 17.51 10.46 13.72
N VAL A 156 18.03 9.23 13.80
CA VAL A 156 17.32 7.96 13.59
C VAL A 156 17.54 7.07 14.81
N SER A 157 16.47 6.46 15.32
CA SER A 157 16.49 5.52 16.44
C SER A 157 15.69 4.28 16.10
N VAL A 158 16.22 3.11 16.41
CA VAL A 158 15.48 1.85 16.35
C VAL A 158 14.95 1.53 17.73
N VAL A 159 13.67 1.17 17.80
CA VAL A 159 12.94 1.01 19.05
C VAL A 159 12.18 -0.30 19.02
N ASP A 160 12.27 -1.05 20.12
CA ASP A 160 11.45 -2.23 20.37
C ASP A 160 9.97 -1.84 20.34
N GLY A 161 9.20 -2.43 19.43
CA GLY A 161 7.79 -2.07 19.21
C GLY A 161 6.86 -2.59 20.30
N TYR A 162 7.30 -3.55 21.13
CA TYR A 162 6.53 -4.02 22.27
C TYR A 162 6.79 -3.18 23.52
N THR A 163 8.04 -2.79 23.77
CA THR A 163 8.43 -2.11 25.01
C THR A 163 8.65 -0.61 24.88
N GLY A 164 8.79 -0.10 23.67
CA GLY A 164 9.19 1.29 23.40
C GLY A 164 10.63 1.61 23.79
N ILE A 165 11.46 0.60 24.10
CA ILE A 165 12.86 0.78 24.48
C ILE A 165 13.70 1.00 23.22
N GLU A 166 14.47 2.10 23.20
CA GLU A 166 15.45 2.34 22.14
C GLU A 166 16.54 1.27 22.17
N LEU A 167 16.64 0.49 21.08
CA LEU A 167 17.70 -0.49 20.87
C LEU A 167 19.03 0.22 20.57
N TRP A 168 18.97 1.23 19.70
CA TRP A 168 20.08 2.14 19.38
C TRP A 168 19.58 3.39 18.64
N GLY A 169 20.43 4.43 18.61
CA GLY A 169 20.18 5.65 17.85
C GLY A 169 21.46 6.24 17.25
N GLN A 170 21.28 7.06 16.22
CA GLN A 170 22.35 7.71 15.48
C GLN A 170 21.89 9.09 14.97
N SER A 171 22.73 10.10 15.19
CA SER A 171 22.56 11.39 14.53
C SER A 171 22.94 11.30 13.05
N ILE A 172 22.08 11.86 12.22
CA ILE A 172 22.21 11.94 10.76
C ILE A 172 21.98 13.38 10.31
N VAL A 173 22.25 13.63 9.04
CA VAL A 173 21.70 14.79 8.34
C VAL A 173 21.12 14.21 7.07
N TYR A 174 19.83 14.39 6.84
CA TYR A 174 19.19 13.98 5.60
C TYR A 174 18.16 15.03 5.24
N GLU A 175 18.43 15.79 4.19
CA GLU A 175 17.54 16.84 3.71
C GLU A 175 16.77 16.33 2.48
N THR A 176 15.45 16.41 2.51
CA THR A 176 14.58 16.01 1.39
C THR A 176 13.48 17.02 1.14
N TRP A 177 13.06 17.11 -0.12
CA TRP A 177 11.94 17.92 -0.61
C TRP A 177 10.72 17.06 -0.96
N ASN A 178 10.86 15.73 -0.93
CA ASN A 178 9.80 14.78 -1.28
C ASN A 178 8.86 14.48 -0.10
N GLY A 179 8.86 15.34 0.92
CA GLY A 179 8.07 15.16 2.12
C GLY A 179 8.57 14.04 3.02
N LEU A 180 7.69 13.56 3.90
CA LEU A 180 7.98 12.51 4.87
C LEU A 180 8.04 11.09 4.27
N GLY A 181 7.69 10.92 2.99
CA GLY A 181 7.76 9.62 2.31
C GLY A 181 9.18 9.17 1.95
N ASP A 182 10.11 10.11 1.83
CA ASP A 182 11.53 9.82 1.59
C ASP A 182 12.29 9.72 2.92
N VAL A 183 12.15 8.56 3.57
CA VAL A 183 12.73 8.32 4.90
C VAL A 183 14.22 7.95 4.84
N PRO A 184 15.04 8.42 5.81
CA PRO A 184 16.46 8.18 5.80
C PRO A 184 16.83 6.79 6.34
N ALA A 185 15.89 5.95 6.77
CA ALA A 185 16.20 4.57 7.12
C ALA A 185 15.00 3.65 6.95
N TYR A 186 15.26 2.38 6.70
CA TYR A 186 14.25 1.33 6.56
C TYR A 186 14.86 -0.04 6.86
N SER A 187 13.99 -0.99 7.19
CA SER A 187 14.38 -2.38 7.43
C SER A 187 14.70 -3.10 6.13
N VAL A 188 15.61 -4.06 6.22
CA VAL A 188 16.13 -4.79 5.06
C VAL A 188 16.17 -6.29 5.26
N GLY A 189 15.31 -6.79 6.15
CA GLY A 189 15.28 -8.22 6.51
C GLY A 189 16.54 -8.66 7.27
N ASP A 190 16.67 -9.97 7.48
CA ASP A 190 17.79 -10.60 8.19
C ASP A 190 18.97 -10.91 7.25
N LEU A 191 19.91 -9.97 7.13
CA LEU A 191 21.02 -10.08 6.18
C LEU A 191 22.14 -10.99 6.71
N ASP A 192 22.37 -11.02 8.02
CA ASP A 192 23.43 -11.83 8.60
C ASP A 192 23.01 -13.25 9.04
N SER A 193 21.73 -13.56 8.89
CA SER A 193 21.07 -14.82 9.25
C SER A 193 21.05 -15.10 10.76
N ASN A 194 20.87 -14.05 11.57
CA ASN A 194 20.74 -14.15 13.03
C ASN A 194 19.27 -14.23 13.51
N TYR A 195 18.31 -14.28 12.56
CA TYR A 195 16.86 -14.21 12.75
C TYR A 195 16.36 -12.87 13.29
N LYS A 196 17.05 -11.78 12.96
CA LYS A 196 16.65 -10.42 13.30
C LYS A 196 16.85 -9.55 12.09
N ASP A 197 15.93 -8.65 11.88
CA ASP A 197 16.01 -7.73 10.78
C ASP A 197 17.17 -6.73 10.99
N ASP A 198 17.68 -6.23 9.88
CA ASP A 198 18.76 -5.25 9.79
C ASP A 198 18.23 -3.93 9.22
N VAL A 199 19.05 -2.88 9.25
CA VAL A 199 18.63 -1.52 8.87
C VAL A 199 19.63 -0.89 7.90
N ILE A 200 19.09 -0.31 6.81
CA ILE A 200 19.82 0.66 5.98
C ILE A 200 19.55 2.06 6.51
N VAL A 201 20.61 2.85 6.70
CA VAL A 201 20.53 4.29 7.04
C VAL A 201 21.18 5.10 5.93
N LYS A 202 20.48 6.10 5.42
CA LYS A 202 20.94 7.10 4.45
C LYS A 202 21.27 8.41 5.18
N SER A 203 22.26 9.13 4.66
CA SER A 203 22.64 10.45 5.14
C SER A 203 23.07 11.30 3.95
N GLN A 204 22.64 12.55 3.91
CA GLN A 204 22.92 13.50 2.86
C GLN A 204 23.25 14.86 3.48
N SER A 205 24.38 15.45 3.10
CA SER A 205 24.85 16.72 3.66
C SER A 205 25.50 17.60 2.61
N TYR A 206 25.21 18.89 2.67
CA TYR A 206 25.77 19.90 1.79
C TYR A 206 26.73 20.84 2.54
N ASP A 207 28.01 20.84 2.15
CA ASP A 207 28.99 21.82 2.61
C ASP A 207 29.00 23.02 1.66
N SER A 208 28.22 24.05 2.02
CA SER A 208 28.12 25.31 1.25
C SER A 208 29.44 26.10 1.13
N VAL A 209 30.44 25.82 1.97
CA VAL A 209 31.77 26.47 1.88
C VAL A 209 32.62 25.77 0.84
N ALA A 210 32.56 24.45 0.80
CA ALA A 210 33.26 23.64 -0.19
C ALA A 210 32.49 23.52 -1.51
N ASP A 211 31.22 23.94 -1.53
CA ASP A 211 30.27 23.70 -2.63
C ASP A 211 30.21 22.20 -2.95
N ARG A 212 30.03 21.38 -1.90
CA ARG A 212 30.17 19.93 -1.98
C ARG A 212 29.03 19.20 -1.31
N TYR A 213 28.30 18.40 -2.06
CA TYR A 213 27.28 17.49 -1.55
C TYR A 213 27.88 16.13 -1.26
N THR A 214 27.52 15.51 -0.14
CA THR A 214 27.95 14.16 0.26
C THR A 214 26.72 13.32 0.61
N ALA A 215 26.53 12.22 -0.11
CA ALA A 215 25.54 11.20 0.20
C ALA A 215 26.24 9.95 0.76
N SER A 216 25.66 9.31 1.77
CA SER A 216 26.19 8.12 2.43
C SER A 216 25.08 7.11 2.72
N VAL A 217 25.45 5.84 2.67
CA VAL A 217 24.63 4.68 3.04
C VAL A 217 25.40 3.88 4.09
N TYR A 218 24.72 3.50 5.16
CA TYR A 218 25.22 2.66 6.24
C TYR A 218 24.33 1.41 6.32
N LEU A 219 24.94 0.23 6.34
CA LEU A 219 24.24 -1.01 6.64
C LEU A 219 24.52 -1.40 8.09
N LYS A 220 23.47 -1.60 8.89
CA LYS A 220 23.56 -1.76 10.35
C LYS A 220 22.73 -2.92 10.86
N GLN A 221 23.24 -3.55 11.92
CA GLN A 221 22.50 -4.53 12.68
C GLN A 221 21.29 -3.90 13.38
N GLY A 222 20.09 -4.45 13.15
CA GLY A 222 18.86 -3.91 13.76
C GLY A 222 18.89 -3.95 15.29
N CYS A 223 19.47 -4.99 15.89
CA CYS A 223 19.44 -5.14 17.35
C CYS A 223 20.38 -4.21 18.15
N ASN A 224 21.40 -3.61 17.52
CA ASN A 224 22.44 -2.88 18.27
C ASN A 224 23.12 -1.73 17.50
N GLY A 225 22.75 -1.50 16.24
CA GLY A 225 23.26 -0.40 15.41
C GLY A 225 24.71 -0.56 14.96
N SER A 226 25.32 -1.72 15.20
CA SER A 226 26.68 -2.01 14.75
C SER A 226 26.71 -2.05 13.23
N GLU A 227 27.72 -1.41 12.66
CA GLU A 227 27.83 -1.24 11.22
C GLU A 227 28.46 -2.49 10.59
N PHE A 228 27.79 -3.05 9.59
CA PHE A 228 28.38 -4.05 8.70
C PHE A 228 29.38 -3.38 7.76
N TRP A 229 28.93 -2.35 7.05
CA TRP A 229 29.74 -1.51 6.17
C TRP A 229 29.06 -0.16 5.90
N ASN A 230 29.83 0.79 5.38
CA ASN A 230 29.31 2.07 4.88
C ASN A 230 29.90 2.40 3.50
N ARG A 231 29.22 3.28 2.76
CA ARG A 231 29.69 3.86 1.51
C ARG A 231 29.26 5.31 1.42
N SER A 232 30.12 6.16 0.87
CA SER A 232 29.83 7.56 0.64
C SER A 232 30.30 7.99 -0.75
N VAL A 233 29.52 8.88 -1.37
CA VAL A 233 29.84 9.58 -2.61
C VAL A 233 29.75 11.08 -2.36
N ALA A 234 30.52 11.87 -3.11
CA ALA A 234 30.39 13.32 -3.05
C ALA A 234 30.65 13.96 -4.41
N GLY A 235 29.91 15.03 -4.69
CA GLY A 235 29.99 15.84 -5.91
C GLY A 235 30.00 17.33 -5.61
N ASP A 236 30.33 18.13 -6.62
CA ASP A 236 30.44 19.59 -6.53
C ASP A 236 29.10 20.24 -6.88
N GLY A 237 28.51 21.05 -6.00
CA GLY A 237 27.19 21.66 -6.18
C GLY A 237 26.15 21.15 -5.17
N GLU A 238 25.05 21.87 -5.02
CA GLU A 238 23.85 21.39 -4.33
C GLU A 238 23.23 20.27 -5.20
N TYR A 239 22.75 19.16 -4.63
CA TYR A 239 22.18 18.00 -5.38
C TYR A 239 23.16 17.20 -6.24
N SER A 240 24.44 17.52 -6.15
CA SER A 240 25.46 16.91 -7.01
C SER A 240 25.89 15.53 -6.56
N ALA A 241 25.22 14.90 -5.60
CA ALA A 241 25.37 13.49 -5.30
C ALA A 241 24.11 12.86 -4.70
N GLY A 242 23.76 11.66 -5.14
CA GLY A 242 22.62 10.88 -4.65
C GLY A 242 23.02 9.44 -4.35
N MET A 243 22.28 8.77 -3.47
CA MET A 243 22.42 7.32 -3.25
C MET A 243 21.07 6.63 -3.05
N TRP A 244 20.84 5.55 -3.78
CA TRP A 244 19.67 4.67 -3.65
C TRP A 244 20.11 3.23 -3.40
N THR A 245 19.26 2.46 -2.74
CA THR A 245 19.57 1.11 -2.27
C THR A 245 18.41 0.15 -2.50
N TYR A 246 18.74 -1.06 -2.97
CA TYR A 246 17.80 -2.16 -3.23
C TYR A 246 18.37 -3.46 -2.67
N ILE A 247 17.50 -4.43 -2.34
CA ILE A 247 17.83 -5.59 -1.51
C ILE A 247 17.24 -6.85 -2.13
N HIS A 248 18.06 -7.82 -2.54
CA HIS A 248 17.66 -9.05 -3.24
C HIS A 248 18.70 -10.16 -3.06
N ASP A 249 18.32 -11.43 -3.15
CA ASP A 249 19.26 -12.57 -3.14
C ASP A 249 19.93 -12.75 -4.52
N LEU A 250 21.12 -12.18 -4.68
CA LEU A 250 21.80 -12.09 -5.97
C LEU A 250 22.81 -13.23 -6.19
N ASP A 251 23.14 -14.01 -5.16
CA ASP A 251 24.05 -15.15 -5.25
C ASP A 251 23.41 -16.51 -4.85
N GLY A 252 22.11 -16.50 -4.57
CA GLY A 252 21.30 -17.68 -4.32
C GLY A 252 21.63 -18.40 -3.03
N ASP A 253 22.22 -17.68 -2.07
CA ASP A 253 22.52 -18.20 -0.75
C ASP A 253 21.36 -18.06 0.26
N TYR A 254 20.20 -17.57 -0.21
CA TYR A 254 18.99 -17.28 0.54
C TYR A 254 19.15 -16.14 1.55
N ARG A 255 20.09 -15.23 1.30
CA ARG A 255 20.25 -13.98 2.05
C ARG A 255 20.14 -12.85 1.06
N ASP A 256 19.57 -11.75 1.53
CA ASP A 256 19.52 -10.59 0.67
C ASP A 256 20.89 -9.89 0.59
N ASP A 257 21.21 -9.45 -0.61
CA ASP A 257 22.37 -8.67 -0.99
C ASP A 257 21.95 -7.23 -1.27
N VAL A 258 22.92 -6.32 -1.37
CA VAL A 258 22.65 -4.88 -1.49
C VAL A 258 23.15 -4.31 -2.81
N ILE A 259 22.24 -3.70 -3.53
CA ILE A 259 22.52 -2.91 -4.74
C ILE A 259 22.49 -1.45 -4.37
N ILE A 260 23.54 -0.71 -4.73
CA ILE A 260 23.71 0.70 -4.41
C ILE A 260 23.89 1.47 -5.72
N ILE A 261 23.02 2.44 -5.96
CA ILE A 261 23.22 3.42 -7.02
C ILE A 261 23.81 4.67 -6.38
N SER A 262 24.81 5.27 -7.01
CA SER A 262 25.37 6.53 -6.57
C SER A 262 25.59 7.48 -7.73
N GLU A 263 25.27 8.74 -7.54
CA GLU A 263 25.46 9.79 -8.52
C GLU A 263 26.43 10.85 -8.00
N SER A 264 27.16 11.49 -8.91
CA SER A 264 28.12 12.53 -8.58
C SER A 264 28.40 13.47 -9.74
N TYR A 265 28.29 14.78 -9.52
CA TYR A 265 28.71 15.81 -10.48
C TYR A 265 30.10 16.34 -10.13
N ASN A 266 30.93 16.59 -11.16
CA ASN A 266 32.22 17.27 -11.03
C ASN A 266 32.19 18.56 -11.85
N SER A 267 32.15 19.69 -11.14
CA SER A 267 32.09 21.04 -11.71
C SER A 267 33.34 21.40 -12.53
N THR A 268 34.50 20.82 -12.18
CA THR A 268 35.77 21.10 -12.86
C THR A 268 35.82 20.45 -14.24
N THR A 269 35.29 19.24 -14.36
CA THR A 269 35.23 18.51 -15.63
C THR A 269 33.92 18.69 -16.37
N THR A 270 32.92 19.30 -15.73
CA THR A 270 31.52 19.37 -16.18
C THR A 270 31.00 17.99 -16.58
N LYS A 271 31.28 16.99 -15.74
CA LYS A 271 30.89 15.59 -15.97
C LYS A 271 30.04 15.10 -14.81
N HIS A 272 28.92 14.45 -15.14
CA HIS A 272 28.14 13.67 -14.19
C HIS A 272 28.54 12.19 -14.30
N THR A 273 28.69 11.51 -13.17
CA THR A 273 29.01 10.08 -13.10
C THR A 273 28.01 9.37 -12.21
N ALA A 274 27.29 8.43 -12.79
CA ALA A 274 26.45 7.49 -12.09
C ALA A 274 27.18 6.14 -11.98
N ASN A 275 27.04 5.48 -10.83
CA ASN A 275 27.65 4.18 -10.54
C ASN A 275 26.60 3.26 -9.93
N ILE A 276 26.71 1.97 -10.24
CA ILE A 276 26.01 0.89 -9.54
C ILE A 276 27.05 0.00 -8.87
N TYR A 277 26.80 -0.39 -7.64
CA TYR A 277 27.60 -1.31 -6.87
C TYR A 277 26.72 -2.42 -6.35
N VAL A 278 27.15 -3.66 -6.55
CA VAL A 278 26.48 -4.82 -6.01
C VAL A 278 27.38 -5.45 -4.97
N LYS A 279 26.84 -5.65 -3.77
CA LYS A 279 27.57 -6.16 -2.62
C LYS A 279 26.78 -7.26 -1.95
N GLY A 280 27.47 -8.31 -1.56
CA GLY A 280 26.88 -9.30 -0.68
C GLY A 280 26.53 -8.74 0.69
N TYR A 281 25.71 -9.46 1.46
CA TYR A 281 25.31 -9.09 2.83
C TYR A 281 26.50 -8.66 3.74
N ASN A 282 27.67 -9.28 3.55
CA ASN A 282 28.88 -9.03 4.33
C ASN A 282 29.69 -7.79 3.87
N GLY A 283 29.20 -7.04 2.88
CA GLY A 283 29.84 -5.87 2.30
C GLY A 283 30.91 -6.16 1.24
N GLN A 284 31.14 -7.44 0.91
CA GLN A 284 31.99 -7.85 -0.21
C GLN A 284 31.36 -7.37 -1.51
N GLU A 285 32.09 -6.54 -2.27
CA GLU A 285 31.66 -6.13 -3.59
C GLU A 285 31.72 -7.32 -4.55
N PHE A 286 30.58 -7.65 -5.14
CA PHE A 286 30.47 -8.61 -6.24
C PHE A 286 30.98 -7.97 -7.53
N TRP A 287 30.39 -6.83 -7.90
CA TRP A 287 30.78 -6.07 -9.08
C TRP A 287 30.36 -4.59 -8.97
N ASN A 288 30.89 -3.78 -9.89
CA ASN A 288 30.52 -2.38 -10.05
C ASN A 288 30.52 -1.99 -11.53
N ARG A 289 29.68 -1.03 -11.90
CA ARG A 289 29.66 -0.40 -13.22
C ARG A 289 29.45 1.11 -13.08
N SER A 290 29.86 1.85 -14.10
CA SER A 290 29.70 3.30 -14.13
C SER A 290 29.44 3.83 -15.53
N VAL A 291 28.73 4.95 -15.58
CA VAL A 291 28.47 5.73 -16.79
C VAL A 291 28.77 7.20 -16.50
N THR A 292 29.32 7.89 -17.49
CA THR A 292 29.72 9.30 -17.38
C THR A 292 29.25 10.05 -18.61
N GLY A 293 28.65 11.22 -18.42
CA GLY A 293 28.32 12.15 -19.51
C GLY A 293 28.47 13.61 -19.12
N ASP A 294 28.22 14.50 -20.07
CA ASP A 294 28.43 15.94 -19.97
C ASP A 294 27.30 16.67 -19.24
N GLY A 295 27.64 17.71 -18.50
CA GLY A 295 26.67 18.52 -17.76
C GLY A 295 26.29 17.91 -16.41
N GLU A 296 25.44 18.62 -15.69
CA GLU A 296 25.01 18.30 -14.32
C GLU A 296 24.14 17.04 -14.26
N TYR A 297 23.29 16.83 -15.27
CA TYR A 297 22.44 15.64 -15.43
C TYR A 297 22.94 14.74 -16.57
N GLY A 298 24.24 14.80 -16.82
CA GLY A 298 24.86 14.15 -17.98
C GLY A 298 24.87 12.63 -17.93
N ALA A 299 24.50 12.02 -16.82
CA ALA A 299 24.48 10.58 -16.64
C ALA A 299 23.42 10.21 -15.61
N TYR A 300 22.80 9.05 -15.74
CA TYR A 300 21.92 8.52 -14.71
C TYR A 300 22.01 7.00 -14.69
N MET A 301 21.67 6.40 -13.56
CA MET A 301 21.42 4.96 -13.49
C MET A 301 20.21 4.69 -12.59
N TRP A 302 19.36 3.76 -12.99
CA TRP A 302 18.33 3.20 -12.12
C TRP A 302 18.21 1.70 -12.35
N VAL A 303 17.69 0.98 -11.38
CA VAL A 303 17.48 -0.47 -11.47
C VAL A 303 15.98 -0.71 -11.53
N GLU A 304 15.54 -1.52 -12.49
CA GLU A 304 14.12 -1.72 -12.82
C GLU A 304 13.55 -3.01 -12.23
N SER A 305 14.32 -4.10 -12.26
CA SER A 305 13.81 -5.41 -11.89
C SER A 305 14.91 -6.38 -11.48
N TYR A 306 14.48 -7.37 -10.71
CA TYR A 306 15.27 -8.44 -10.11
C TYR A 306 14.50 -9.73 -10.27
N CYS A 307 15.06 -10.68 -11.01
CA CYS A 307 14.48 -12.01 -11.12
C CYS A 307 15.46 -12.97 -11.78
N ALA A 308 15.23 -14.26 -11.62
CA ALA A 308 15.89 -15.29 -12.41
C ALA A 308 15.49 -15.18 -13.90
N LEU A 309 16.35 -14.58 -14.73
CA LEU A 309 16.24 -14.49 -16.19
C LEU A 309 16.94 -15.67 -16.88
N ASP A 310 17.78 -16.41 -16.15
CA ASP A 310 18.52 -17.57 -16.64
C ASP A 310 18.02 -18.93 -16.10
N ASP A 311 18.83 -20.00 -16.20
CA ASP A 311 18.45 -21.37 -15.83
C ASP A 311 18.79 -21.75 -14.38
N ASP A 312 19.49 -20.89 -13.62
CA ASP A 312 20.03 -21.30 -12.33
C ASP A 312 18.96 -21.29 -11.21
N ALA A 313 17.88 -20.52 -11.39
CA ALA A 313 16.71 -20.42 -10.52
C ALA A 313 17.03 -20.14 -9.04
N THR A 314 18.28 -19.80 -8.74
CA THR A 314 18.75 -19.53 -7.39
C THR A 314 19.21 -18.10 -7.26
N GLU A 315 19.72 -17.48 -8.32
CA GLU A 315 20.25 -16.12 -8.28
C GLU A 315 19.25 -15.16 -8.94
N ASP A 316 19.00 -14.01 -8.31
CA ASP A 316 18.30 -12.91 -8.99
C ASP A 316 19.25 -12.18 -9.94
N ASP A 317 18.85 -12.02 -11.20
CA ASP A 317 19.55 -11.22 -12.19
C ASP A 317 19.15 -9.74 -12.09
N VAL A 318 20.02 -8.83 -12.55
CA VAL A 318 19.80 -7.39 -12.43
C VAL A 318 19.54 -6.76 -13.79
N ILE A 319 18.39 -6.08 -13.91
CA ILE A 319 18.08 -5.19 -15.03
C ILE A 319 18.28 -3.74 -14.60
N PHE A 320 19.23 -3.05 -15.21
CA PHE A 320 19.46 -1.63 -14.92
C PHE A 320 19.59 -0.80 -16.19
N ILE A 321 19.16 0.46 -16.10
CA ILE A 321 19.29 1.45 -17.16
C ILE A 321 20.47 2.37 -16.86
N ALA A 322 21.25 2.69 -17.88
CA ALA A 322 22.34 3.65 -17.83
C ALA A 322 22.18 4.70 -18.93
N GLY A 323 22.02 5.96 -18.53
CA GLY A 323 21.96 7.11 -19.43
C GLY A 323 23.27 7.89 -19.46
N SER A 324 23.58 8.48 -20.61
CA SER A 324 24.66 9.46 -20.78
C SER A 324 24.33 10.51 -21.83
N TYR A 325 24.77 11.74 -21.62
CA TYR A 325 24.71 12.85 -22.58
C TYR A 325 26.10 13.21 -23.09
N ASP A 326 26.24 13.40 -24.41
CA ASP A 326 27.46 13.93 -25.04
C ASP A 326 27.17 15.32 -25.63
N SER A 327 27.70 16.34 -24.96
CA SER A 327 27.48 17.75 -25.33
C SER A 327 28.19 18.18 -26.61
N VAL A 328 29.16 17.39 -27.11
CA VAL A 328 29.88 17.71 -28.35
C VAL A 328 29.03 17.40 -29.58
N VAL A 329 28.23 16.34 -29.49
CA VAL A 329 27.33 15.90 -30.56
C VAL A 329 25.85 16.20 -30.28
N GLU A 330 25.51 16.67 -29.06
CA GLU A 330 24.14 16.92 -28.60
C GLU A 330 23.28 15.64 -28.65
N GLU A 331 23.88 14.50 -28.28
CA GLU A 331 23.24 13.18 -28.30
C GLU A 331 23.04 12.63 -26.88
N HIS A 332 21.84 12.10 -26.62
CA HIS A 332 21.55 11.28 -25.45
C HIS A 332 21.66 9.80 -25.84
N THR A 333 22.36 9.01 -25.02
CA THR A 333 22.40 7.55 -25.16
C THR A 333 21.90 6.92 -23.88
N ALA A 334 20.85 6.12 -24.00
CA ALA A 334 20.33 5.31 -22.90
C ALA A 334 20.57 3.83 -23.22
N ARG A 335 20.95 3.04 -22.22
CA ARG A 335 21.24 1.60 -22.36
C ARG A 335 20.55 0.79 -21.28
N ALA A 336 19.78 -0.22 -21.69
CA ALA A 336 19.32 -1.27 -20.81
C ALA A 336 20.38 -2.37 -20.74
N HIS A 337 20.79 -2.73 -19.54
CA HIS A 337 21.73 -3.81 -19.26
C HIS A 337 21.02 -4.93 -18.52
N VAL A 338 21.25 -6.17 -18.96
CA VAL A 338 20.82 -7.37 -18.25
C VAL A 338 22.06 -8.16 -17.86
N VAL A 339 22.24 -8.34 -16.57
CA VAL A 339 23.48 -8.90 -16.00
C VAL A 339 23.16 -9.91 -14.90
N GLN A 340 24.05 -10.89 -14.74
CA GLN A 340 23.98 -11.84 -13.64
C GLN A 340 24.22 -11.13 -12.30
N GLY A 341 23.39 -11.44 -11.29
CA GLY A 341 23.45 -10.83 -9.96
C GLY A 341 24.79 -11.05 -9.24
N CYS A 342 25.30 -12.28 -9.25
CA CYS A 342 26.44 -12.66 -8.42
C CYS A 342 27.80 -12.13 -8.91
N ASP A 343 27.97 -11.89 -10.22
CA ASP A 343 29.26 -11.54 -10.82
C ASP A 343 29.22 -10.38 -11.82
N GLY A 344 28.02 -9.91 -12.17
CA GLY A 344 27.79 -8.79 -13.07
C GLY A 344 28.16 -9.10 -14.51
N SER A 345 28.28 -10.39 -14.87
CA SER A 345 28.49 -10.82 -16.24
C SER A 345 27.29 -10.41 -17.09
N GLU A 346 27.56 -9.85 -18.27
CA GLU A 346 26.51 -9.31 -19.13
C GLU A 346 25.90 -10.41 -19.98
N PHE A 347 24.60 -10.65 -19.83
CA PHE A 347 23.87 -11.47 -20.79
C PHE A 347 23.71 -10.72 -22.10
N TRP A 348 23.21 -9.48 -22.02
CA TRP A 348 23.09 -8.57 -23.15
C TRP A 348 22.88 -7.12 -22.70
N ASN A 349 23.03 -6.21 -23.66
CA ASN A 349 22.58 -4.82 -23.50
C ASN A 349 21.96 -4.32 -24.81
N ARG A 350 21.06 -3.35 -24.67
CA ARG A 350 20.43 -2.64 -25.79
C ARG A 350 20.55 -1.15 -25.57
N SER A 351 20.93 -0.42 -26.62
CA SER A 351 21.10 1.03 -26.56
C SER A 351 20.22 1.75 -27.56
N VAL A 352 19.69 2.90 -27.16
CA VAL A 352 19.05 3.87 -28.04
C VAL A 352 19.79 5.20 -27.95
N THR A 353 19.87 5.90 -29.07
CA THR A 353 20.48 7.22 -29.18
C THR A 353 19.53 8.12 -29.97
N GLY A 354 19.37 9.36 -29.54
CA GLY A 354 18.62 10.38 -30.28
C GLY A 354 19.07 11.79 -29.92
N ASP A 355 18.52 12.77 -30.63
CA ASP A 355 18.93 14.17 -30.57
C ASP A 355 17.95 15.04 -29.78
N GLY A 356 18.42 16.15 -29.21
CA GLY A 356 17.60 17.09 -28.44
C GLY A 356 17.51 16.83 -26.94
N LEU A 357 16.88 17.75 -26.20
CA LEU A 357 16.85 17.76 -24.72
C LEU A 357 15.98 16.63 -24.09
N GLY A 358 15.15 15.96 -24.87
CA GLY A 358 14.45 14.69 -24.54
C GLY A 358 14.96 13.47 -25.32
N GLY A 359 16.12 13.56 -25.98
CA GLY A 359 16.43 12.80 -27.20
C GLY A 359 16.45 11.26 -27.13
N ALA A 360 16.58 10.63 -25.96
CA ALA A 360 16.58 9.17 -25.86
C ALA A 360 16.21 8.66 -24.47
N GLY A 361 15.13 7.88 -24.38
CA GLY A 361 14.72 7.15 -23.18
C GLY A 361 14.78 5.64 -23.42
N ILE A 362 15.16 4.85 -22.42
CA ILE A 362 14.98 3.40 -22.47
C ILE A 362 14.51 2.88 -21.12
N GLY A 363 13.43 2.12 -21.11
CA GLY A 363 12.94 1.34 -19.97
C GLY A 363 13.08 -0.14 -20.28
N ALA A 364 13.30 -0.96 -19.27
CA ALA A 364 13.35 -2.41 -19.42
C ALA A 364 12.74 -3.08 -18.19
N TYR A 365 11.72 -3.90 -18.41
CA TYR A 365 10.94 -4.53 -17.35
C TYR A 365 10.98 -6.05 -17.53
N ALA A 366 11.30 -6.78 -16.47
CA ALA A 366 11.18 -8.23 -16.48
C ALA A 366 9.72 -8.63 -16.32
N TYR A 367 9.28 -9.56 -17.15
CA TYR A 367 7.94 -10.14 -17.12
C TYR A 367 8.04 -11.66 -17.26
N CYS A 368 7.01 -12.36 -16.81
CA CYS A 368 6.97 -13.81 -16.90
C CYS A 368 6.74 -14.28 -18.35
N GLY A 369 7.42 -15.37 -18.72
CA GLY A 369 6.83 -16.46 -19.50
C GLY A 369 6.44 -16.26 -20.97
N PHE A 370 7.10 -15.40 -21.78
CA PHE A 370 6.76 -15.32 -23.21
C PHE A 370 7.18 -16.55 -24.01
N ASP A 371 8.02 -17.44 -23.45
CA ASP A 371 8.39 -18.69 -24.08
C ASP A 371 8.25 -19.93 -23.19
N ASP A 372 8.32 -21.10 -23.83
CA ASP A 372 8.16 -22.41 -23.19
C ASP A 372 9.25 -22.74 -22.16
N GLY A 373 10.23 -21.85 -21.98
CA GLY A 373 11.27 -21.94 -20.97
C GLY A 373 10.77 -21.74 -19.54
N ARG A 374 9.57 -21.16 -19.34
CA ARG A 374 9.06 -20.72 -18.02
C ARG A 374 10.03 -19.79 -17.29
N LYS A 375 10.76 -18.99 -18.06
CA LYS A 375 11.71 -18.01 -17.54
C LYS A 375 11.10 -16.64 -17.66
N ASN A 376 11.65 -15.70 -16.90
CA ASN A 376 11.29 -14.32 -17.11
C ASN A 376 11.95 -13.81 -18.39
N ASP A 377 11.13 -13.20 -19.22
CA ASP A 377 11.53 -12.48 -20.42
C ASP A 377 11.50 -10.98 -20.12
N VAL A 378 11.94 -10.16 -21.07
CA VAL A 378 12.08 -8.72 -20.86
C VAL A 378 11.32 -7.97 -21.94
N ILE A 379 10.54 -6.99 -21.53
CA ILE A 379 10.03 -5.95 -22.42
C ILE A 379 10.96 -4.75 -22.32
N VAL A 380 11.48 -4.32 -23.46
CA VAL A 380 12.29 -3.11 -23.58
C VAL A 380 11.47 -2.06 -24.33
N ILE A 381 11.33 -0.88 -23.74
CA ILE A 381 10.72 0.30 -24.37
C ILE A 381 11.86 1.26 -24.67
N SER A 382 11.99 1.73 -25.90
CA SER A 382 12.99 2.72 -26.29
C SER A 382 12.34 3.88 -27.01
N GLU A 383 12.59 5.08 -26.53
CA GLU A 383 12.13 6.34 -27.08
C GLU A 383 13.28 7.06 -27.78
N SER A 384 12.98 7.67 -28.92
CA SER A 384 13.90 8.53 -29.65
C SER A 384 13.15 9.70 -30.25
N TYR A 385 13.74 10.89 -30.18
CA TYR A 385 13.20 12.09 -30.82
C TYR A 385 14.08 12.50 -32.01
N ASN A 386 13.44 12.91 -33.10
CA ASN A 386 14.08 13.43 -34.30
C ASN A 386 13.70 14.90 -34.48
N SER A 387 14.51 15.79 -33.89
CA SER A 387 14.31 17.24 -33.94
C SER A 387 14.25 17.84 -35.35
N SER A 388 14.81 17.15 -36.36
CA SER A 388 14.78 17.61 -37.75
C SER A 388 13.44 17.35 -38.45
N ALA A 389 12.74 16.30 -38.02
CA ALA A 389 11.41 15.96 -38.49
C ALA A 389 10.31 16.49 -37.56
N ASP A 390 10.67 16.85 -36.32
CA ASP A 390 9.72 17.13 -35.23
C ASP A 390 8.83 15.89 -35.00
N GLU A 391 9.46 14.72 -34.91
CA GLU A 391 8.79 13.42 -34.75
C GLU A 391 9.42 12.66 -33.57
N SER A 392 8.60 12.17 -32.65
CA SER A 392 9.01 11.18 -31.65
C SER A 392 8.66 9.77 -32.12
N THR A 393 9.54 8.81 -31.84
CA THR A 393 9.34 7.40 -32.16
C THR A 393 9.63 6.57 -30.93
N ILE A 394 8.64 5.79 -30.51
CA ILE A 394 8.80 4.83 -29.42
C ILE A 394 8.67 3.42 -29.97
N ASN A 395 9.66 2.60 -29.63
CA ASN A 395 9.71 1.19 -29.99
C ASN A 395 9.56 0.35 -28.72
N ILE A 396 8.89 -0.77 -28.88
CA ILE A 396 8.80 -1.80 -27.87
C ILE A 396 9.31 -3.12 -28.42
N TYR A 397 10.00 -3.88 -27.58
CA TYR A 397 10.61 -5.16 -27.92
C TYR A 397 10.28 -6.18 -26.84
N ALA A 398 9.77 -7.34 -27.21
CA ALA A 398 9.82 -8.52 -26.36
C ALA A 398 11.10 -9.29 -26.68
N VAL A 399 11.94 -9.49 -25.67
CA VAL A 399 13.24 -10.15 -25.80
C VAL A 399 13.40 -11.21 -24.72
N ARG A 400 14.10 -12.29 -25.07
CA ARG A 400 14.46 -13.31 -24.09
C ARG A 400 15.45 -12.77 -23.07
N GLY A 401 15.15 -12.92 -21.77
CA GLY A 401 15.96 -12.42 -20.66
C GLY A 401 17.42 -12.91 -20.70
N SER A 402 17.65 -14.18 -21.06
CA SER A 402 18.99 -14.78 -21.03
C SER A 402 19.92 -14.49 -22.21
N ASN A 403 19.44 -13.99 -23.36
CA ASN A 403 20.29 -13.90 -24.57
C ASN A 403 19.89 -12.87 -25.66
N GLU A 404 19.05 -11.88 -25.33
CA GLU A 404 18.57 -10.86 -26.27
C GLU A 404 17.81 -11.40 -27.51
N HIS A 405 17.38 -12.67 -27.49
CA HIS A 405 16.59 -13.19 -28.60
C HIS A 405 15.26 -12.45 -28.68
N GLN A 406 15.16 -11.52 -29.64
CA GLN A 406 13.95 -10.75 -29.85
C GLN A 406 12.85 -11.62 -30.45
N PHE A 407 11.73 -11.73 -29.74
CA PHE A 407 10.52 -12.39 -30.20
C PHE A 407 9.78 -11.53 -31.23
N TRP A 408 9.56 -10.26 -30.90
CA TRP A 408 8.86 -9.31 -31.75
C TRP A 408 9.21 -7.86 -31.40
N THR A 409 8.77 -6.93 -32.25
CA THR A 409 8.91 -5.49 -32.03
C THR A 409 7.72 -4.73 -32.60
N ARG A 410 7.37 -3.61 -31.97
CA ARG A 410 6.37 -2.67 -32.45
C ARG A 410 6.87 -1.25 -32.29
N SER A 411 6.42 -0.34 -33.16
CA SER A 411 6.85 1.05 -33.17
C SER A 411 5.65 1.96 -33.41
N VAL A 412 5.62 3.11 -32.74
CA VAL A 412 4.70 4.21 -32.99
C VAL A 412 5.50 5.49 -33.21
N THR A 413 5.02 6.34 -34.12
CA THR A 413 5.63 7.63 -34.46
C THR A 413 4.52 8.68 -34.51
N GLY A 414 4.77 9.87 -33.98
CA GLY A 414 3.87 11.01 -34.09
C GLY A 414 4.61 12.34 -33.99
N ASP A 415 3.89 13.43 -34.24
CA ASP A 415 4.44 14.78 -34.40
C ASP A 415 4.69 15.46 -33.04
N GLY A 416 5.86 16.08 -32.88
CA GLY A 416 6.30 16.75 -31.66
C GLY A 416 7.11 15.83 -30.73
N GLU A 417 7.65 16.41 -29.66
CA GLU A 417 8.40 15.67 -28.62
C GLU A 417 7.48 14.66 -27.91
N ASP A 418 6.28 15.09 -27.52
CA ASP A 418 5.25 14.25 -26.90
C ASP A 418 4.27 13.64 -27.93
N GLY A 419 4.66 13.63 -29.20
CA GLY A 419 3.80 13.22 -30.31
C GLY A 419 3.46 11.74 -30.35
N ALA A 420 4.15 10.92 -29.56
CA ALA A 420 3.99 9.48 -29.53
C ALA A 420 4.06 8.97 -28.10
N GLY A 421 3.18 8.03 -27.76
CA GLY A 421 3.18 7.31 -26.49
C GLY A 421 3.14 5.80 -26.75
N ILE A 422 3.87 4.99 -26.00
CA ILE A 422 3.66 3.55 -26.01
C ILE A 422 3.88 3.00 -24.61
N TRP A 423 2.93 2.19 -24.16
CA TRP A 423 3.02 1.51 -22.87
C TRP A 423 2.57 0.07 -23.04
N THR A 424 3.02 -0.79 -22.14
CA THR A 424 2.54 -2.15 -22.07
C THR A 424 2.08 -2.51 -20.69
N TYR A 425 1.07 -3.35 -20.71
CA TYR A 425 0.64 -4.09 -19.56
C TYR A 425 0.96 -5.56 -19.89
N PRO A 426 1.99 -6.16 -19.27
CA PRO A 426 2.13 -7.60 -19.33
C PRO A 426 0.85 -8.20 -18.74
N TYR A 427 0.28 -9.17 -19.43
CA TYR A 427 -0.91 -9.82 -18.94
C TYR A 427 -0.68 -11.32 -18.86
N CYS A 428 -1.61 -11.94 -18.16
CA CYS A 428 -1.72 -13.37 -18.09
C CYS A 428 -2.20 -13.94 -19.45
N ASP A 429 -2.33 -15.25 -19.50
CA ASP A 429 -2.49 -16.06 -20.71
C ASP A 429 -3.80 -15.74 -21.48
N LEU A 430 -3.71 -14.91 -22.53
CA LEU A 430 -4.88 -14.45 -23.29
C LEU A 430 -5.42 -15.50 -24.25
N ASP A 431 -4.65 -16.55 -24.57
CA ASP A 431 -5.07 -17.61 -25.52
C ASP A 431 -5.02 -19.05 -24.99
N ASN A 432 -4.77 -19.20 -23.69
CA ASN A 432 -4.70 -20.46 -22.94
C ASN A 432 -3.60 -21.41 -23.46
N ASP A 433 -2.47 -20.86 -23.93
CA ASP A 433 -1.29 -21.63 -24.35
C ASP A 433 -0.23 -21.81 -23.25
N THR A 434 -0.53 -21.32 -22.05
CA THR A 434 0.29 -21.29 -20.81
C THR A 434 1.47 -20.33 -20.85
N LEU A 435 1.60 -19.52 -21.91
CA LEU A 435 2.57 -18.43 -22.01
C LEU A 435 1.85 -17.11 -21.75
N ASP A 436 2.61 -16.16 -21.21
CA ASP A 436 2.05 -14.84 -20.96
C ASP A 436 1.96 -14.05 -22.27
N ASP A 437 0.91 -13.25 -22.37
CA ASP A 437 0.62 -12.41 -23.52
C ASP A 437 0.72 -10.92 -23.15
N VAL A 438 0.67 -10.05 -24.16
CA VAL A 438 0.94 -8.62 -23.94
C VAL A 438 -0.16 -7.78 -24.55
N ILE A 439 -0.64 -6.81 -23.77
CA ILE A 439 -1.40 -5.70 -24.33
C ILE A 439 -0.49 -4.50 -24.48
N VAL A 440 -0.44 -3.99 -25.70
CA VAL A 440 0.30 -2.78 -26.05
C VAL A 440 -0.70 -1.66 -26.28
N VAL A 441 -0.50 -0.52 -25.61
CA VAL A 441 -1.19 0.73 -25.88
C VAL A 441 -0.23 1.64 -26.63
N SER A 442 -0.68 2.27 -27.72
CA SER A 442 0.13 3.25 -28.46
C SER A 442 -0.69 4.48 -28.82
N GLU A 443 -0.11 5.65 -28.67
CA GLU A 443 -0.70 6.94 -29.02
C GLU A 443 0.19 7.66 -30.03
N SER A 444 -0.45 8.40 -30.95
CA SER A 444 0.22 9.24 -31.93
C SER A 444 -0.59 10.49 -32.22
N TYR A 445 0.06 11.65 -32.28
CA TYR A 445 -0.54 12.93 -32.67
C TYR A 445 -0.13 13.33 -34.09
N ASP A 446 -1.10 13.72 -34.92
CA ASP A 446 -0.89 14.36 -36.23
C ASP A 446 -1.20 15.85 -36.10
N SER A 447 -0.15 16.67 -36.03
CA SER A 447 -0.25 18.12 -35.87
C SER A 447 -0.88 18.83 -37.07
N SER A 448 -0.86 18.18 -38.24
CA SER A 448 -1.41 18.73 -39.49
C SER A 448 -2.92 18.56 -39.57
N ALA A 449 -3.43 17.48 -38.97
CA ALA A 449 -4.85 17.19 -38.80
C ALA A 449 -5.41 17.76 -37.49
N ASP A 450 -4.55 18.06 -36.52
CA ASP A 450 -4.91 18.32 -35.12
C ASP A 450 -5.70 17.15 -34.53
N GLU A 451 -5.21 15.93 -34.76
CA GLU A 451 -5.91 14.67 -34.47
C GLU A 451 -4.95 13.70 -33.75
N SER A 452 -5.36 13.22 -32.58
CA SER A 452 -4.66 12.15 -31.86
C SER A 452 -5.34 10.80 -32.11
N THR A 453 -4.54 9.76 -32.30
CA THR A 453 -4.98 8.37 -32.44
C THR A 453 -4.37 7.52 -31.35
N ALA A 454 -5.20 6.82 -30.60
CA ALA A 454 -4.80 5.84 -29.62
C ALA A 454 -5.20 4.43 -30.10
N ASN A 455 -4.32 3.45 -29.92
CA ASN A 455 -4.54 2.06 -30.32
C ASN A 455 -4.21 1.12 -29.16
N ILE A 456 -5.00 0.07 -29.02
CA ILE A 456 -4.74 -1.07 -28.16
C ILE A 456 -4.57 -2.31 -29.02
N TYR A 457 -3.62 -3.15 -28.64
CA TYR A 457 -3.31 -4.40 -29.32
C TYR A 457 -3.16 -5.52 -28.31
N ALA A 458 -3.91 -6.60 -28.49
CA ALA A 458 -3.63 -7.87 -27.83
C ALA A 458 -2.67 -8.67 -28.70
N ILE A 459 -1.53 -9.05 -28.14
CA ILE A 459 -0.43 -9.67 -28.87
C ILE A 459 0.01 -10.93 -28.14
N ARG A 460 0.15 -12.02 -28.88
CA ARG A 460 0.77 -13.23 -28.36
C ARG A 460 2.20 -12.95 -27.91
N GLY A 461 2.53 -13.24 -26.65
CA GLY A 461 3.88 -13.01 -26.09
C GLY A 461 4.95 -13.70 -26.93
N TYR A 462 4.75 -14.99 -27.22
CA TYR A 462 5.59 -15.72 -28.17
C TYR A 462 5.28 -15.35 -29.64
N GLY A 463 6.28 -14.83 -30.35
CA GLY A 463 6.23 -14.62 -31.80
C GLY A 463 5.43 -13.40 -32.27
N GLY A 464 4.77 -12.66 -31.37
CA GLY A 464 4.22 -11.33 -31.64
C GLY A 464 3.02 -11.32 -32.58
N GLN A 465 2.25 -12.41 -32.59
CA GLN A 465 1.04 -12.47 -33.40
C GLN A 465 -0.04 -11.60 -32.75
N GLU A 466 -0.56 -10.61 -33.47
CA GLU A 466 -1.71 -9.83 -33.02
C GLU A 466 -2.98 -10.72 -33.00
N PHE A 467 -3.67 -10.74 -31.87
CA PHE A 467 -4.99 -11.35 -31.71
C PHE A 467 -6.08 -10.40 -32.22
N TRP A 468 -6.02 -9.14 -31.79
CA TRP A 468 -6.95 -8.08 -32.20
C TRP A 468 -6.36 -6.69 -31.93
N THR A 469 -6.98 -5.68 -32.55
CA THR A 469 -6.68 -4.26 -32.34
C THR A 469 -7.95 -3.44 -32.18
N GLN A 470 -7.88 -2.38 -31.35
CA GLN A 470 -8.91 -1.36 -31.22
C GLN A 470 -8.28 0.03 -31.31
N SER A 471 -8.90 0.92 -32.09
CA SER A 471 -8.42 2.28 -32.30
C SER A 471 -9.49 3.29 -31.92
N VAL A 472 -9.06 4.41 -31.34
CA VAL A 472 -9.90 5.58 -31.05
C VAL A 472 -9.17 6.82 -31.53
N THR A 473 -9.94 7.79 -32.03
CA THR A 473 -9.41 9.00 -32.66
C THR A 473 -10.21 10.21 -32.18
N GLY A 474 -9.54 11.33 -31.97
CA GLY A 474 -10.13 12.56 -31.43
C GLY A 474 -9.28 13.79 -31.74
N ASP A 475 -9.89 14.97 -31.63
CA ASP A 475 -9.28 16.26 -31.95
C ASP A 475 -8.38 16.77 -30.82
N GLY A 476 -7.22 17.34 -31.15
CA GLY A 476 -6.23 17.87 -30.22
C GLY A 476 -5.24 16.82 -29.71
N CYS A 477 -4.11 17.26 -29.13
CA CYS A 477 -3.07 16.37 -28.61
C CYS A 477 -3.58 15.43 -27.49
N ASP A 478 -4.45 15.94 -26.62
CA ASP A 478 -5.09 15.18 -25.53
C ASP A 478 -6.52 14.71 -25.91
N GLY A 479 -6.81 14.69 -27.21
CA GLY A 479 -8.13 14.40 -27.77
C GLY A 479 -8.57 12.96 -27.57
N VAL A 480 -7.67 12.07 -27.15
CA VAL A 480 -7.92 10.64 -26.94
C VAL A 480 -7.26 10.18 -25.66
N ASP A 481 -7.86 9.16 -25.05
CA ASP A 481 -7.28 8.37 -23.97
C ASP A 481 -7.78 6.95 -24.16
N ILE A 482 -6.90 5.95 -24.07
CA ILE A 482 -7.29 4.55 -24.16
C ILE A 482 -6.51 3.74 -23.13
N SER A 483 -7.22 2.91 -22.37
CA SER A 483 -6.65 2.04 -21.35
C SER A 483 -7.22 0.64 -21.49
N ALA A 484 -6.43 -0.37 -21.17
CA ALA A 484 -6.87 -1.75 -21.07
C ALA A 484 -6.62 -2.29 -19.67
N TYR A 485 -7.45 -3.24 -19.28
CA TYR A 485 -7.34 -4.00 -18.04
C TYR A 485 -7.62 -5.45 -18.40
N ALA A 486 -6.64 -6.35 -18.28
CA ALA A 486 -6.96 -7.77 -18.34
C ALA A 486 -7.68 -8.15 -17.05
N CYS A 487 -8.71 -8.95 -17.22
CA CYS A 487 -9.58 -9.43 -16.18
C CYS A 487 -9.64 -10.94 -16.32
N CYS A 488 -9.59 -11.65 -15.20
CA CYS A 488 -9.69 -13.11 -15.26
C CYS A 488 -11.07 -13.53 -15.79
N GLY A 489 -11.07 -14.56 -16.63
CA GLY A 489 -12.19 -15.17 -17.37
C GLY A 489 -13.59 -14.55 -17.22
N PHE A 490 -14.02 -13.80 -18.23
CA PHE A 490 -15.44 -13.53 -18.45
C PHE A 490 -16.15 -14.73 -19.06
N ASP A 491 -15.45 -15.64 -19.74
CA ASP A 491 -16.06 -16.83 -20.32
C ASP A 491 -15.42 -18.16 -19.87
N ASP A 492 -15.90 -19.27 -20.46
CA ASP A 492 -15.47 -20.63 -20.11
C ASP A 492 -14.19 -21.08 -20.84
N SER A 493 -13.45 -20.17 -21.50
CA SER A 493 -12.29 -20.53 -22.33
C SER A 493 -11.00 -20.77 -21.54
N ASN A 494 -11.00 -20.41 -20.24
CA ASN A 494 -9.84 -20.36 -19.34
C ASN A 494 -8.72 -19.41 -19.81
N SER A 495 -8.89 -18.66 -20.90
CA SER A 495 -8.02 -17.54 -21.20
C SER A 495 -8.50 -16.29 -20.48
N ASP A 496 -7.59 -15.37 -20.21
CA ASP A 496 -7.96 -14.07 -19.67
C ASP A 496 -8.62 -13.20 -20.74
N ASP A 497 -9.56 -12.39 -20.28
CA ASP A 497 -10.33 -11.47 -21.12
C ASP A 497 -9.91 -10.03 -20.82
N VAL A 498 -10.35 -9.08 -21.64
CA VAL A 498 -9.85 -7.69 -21.56
C VAL A 498 -11.01 -6.71 -21.53
N ILE A 499 -10.99 -5.78 -20.58
CA ILE A 499 -11.79 -4.56 -20.65
C ILE A 499 -10.97 -3.45 -21.28
N VAL A 500 -11.54 -2.78 -22.28
CA VAL A 500 -10.99 -1.57 -22.89
C VAL A 500 -11.84 -0.38 -22.49
N VAL A 501 -11.20 0.63 -21.89
CA VAL A 501 -11.76 1.96 -21.65
C VAL A 501 -11.19 2.91 -22.69
N SER A 502 -12.02 3.76 -23.27
CA SER A 502 -11.55 4.77 -24.22
C SER A 502 -12.32 6.07 -24.08
N LYS A 503 -11.69 7.16 -24.48
CA LYS A 503 -12.25 8.50 -24.57
C LYS A 503 -11.79 9.14 -25.87
N SER A 504 -12.69 9.90 -26.50
CA SER A 504 -12.40 10.74 -27.67
C SER A 504 -13.09 12.09 -27.54
N TYR A 505 -12.47 13.16 -28.03
CA TYR A 505 -13.04 14.50 -28.12
C TYR A 505 -13.29 14.91 -29.59
N ASP A 506 -14.48 15.44 -29.87
CA ASP A 506 -14.82 16.08 -31.15
C ASP A 506 -14.96 17.59 -30.88
N SER A 507 -13.98 18.37 -31.34
CA SER A 507 -13.92 19.81 -31.13
C SER A 507 -14.98 20.56 -31.96
N ALA A 508 -15.41 19.99 -33.08
CA ALA A 508 -16.43 20.59 -33.95
C ALA A 508 -17.83 20.48 -33.32
N ALA A 509 -18.12 19.37 -32.64
CA ALA A 509 -19.32 19.19 -31.82
C ALA A 509 -19.17 19.81 -30.43
N ASN A 510 -17.93 19.99 -29.95
CA ASN A 510 -17.60 20.26 -28.56
C ASN A 510 -18.23 19.20 -27.64
N GLU A 511 -18.01 17.93 -27.97
CA GLU A 511 -18.51 16.76 -27.26
C GLU A 511 -17.36 15.77 -27.03
N SER A 512 -17.30 15.16 -25.85
CA SER A 512 -16.46 13.97 -25.63
C SER A 512 -17.33 12.73 -25.51
N THR A 513 -16.80 11.62 -26.01
CA THR A 513 -17.41 10.29 -25.90
C THR A 513 -16.45 9.39 -25.15
N ALA A 514 -16.91 8.84 -24.03
CA ALA A 514 -16.23 7.78 -23.32
C ALA A 514 -16.92 6.44 -23.61
N SER A 515 -16.16 5.36 -23.76
CA SER A 515 -16.70 4.02 -23.96
C SER A 515 -15.93 2.96 -23.18
N VAL A 516 -16.62 1.90 -22.79
CA VAL A 516 -16.08 0.71 -22.14
C VAL A 516 -16.60 -0.51 -22.87
N CYS A 517 -15.72 -1.45 -23.22
CA CYS A 517 -16.12 -2.72 -23.82
C CYS A 517 -15.35 -3.90 -23.21
N ALA A 518 -16.04 -5.04 -23.09
CA ALA A 518 -15.41 -6.31 -22.74
C ALA A 518 -15.14 -7.12 -24.01
N ARG A 519 -13.94 -7.70 -24.07
CA ARG A 519 -13.43 -8.45 -25.22
C ARG A 519 -12.81 -9.75 -24.79
N GLN A 520 -12.89 -10.73 -25.67
CA GLN A 520 -12.19 -11.99 -25.50
C GLN A 520 -10.68 -11.78 -25.75
N GLY A 521 -9.81 -12.33 -24.90
CA GLY A 521 -8.36 -12.08 -24.96
C GLY A 521 -7.72 -12.43 -26.30
N TYR A 522 -8.05 -13.60 -26.87
CA TYR A 522 -7.36 -14.17 -28.03
C TYR A 522 -7.98 -13.88 -29.40
N ASN A 523 -9.09 -13.14 -29.50
CA ASN A 523 -9.68 -12.82 -30.81
C ASN A 523 -10.55 -11.54 -30.81
N GLU A 524 -11.05 -11.14 -31.98
CA GLU A 524 -11.82 -9.90 -32.13
C GLU A 524 -13.23 -9.91 -31.51
N HIS A 525 -13.64 -10.99 -30.83
CA HIS A 525 -14.96 -11.09 -30.21
C HIS A 525 -15.10 -10.08 -29.07
N GLN A 526 -16.08 -9.19 -29.23
CA GLN A 526 -16.49 -8.25 -28.20
C GLN A 526 -17.79 -8.78 -27.57
N PHE A 527 -17.79 -8.96 -26.25
CA PHE A 527 -18.96 -9.42 -25.49
C PHE A 527 -20.04 -8.34 -25.44
N TRP A 528 -19.64 -7.10 -25.14
CA TRP A 528 -20.51 -5.93 -25.06
C TRP A 528 -19.72 -4.63 -25.20
N ASN A 529 -20.41 -3.52 -25.50
CA ASN A 529 -19.85 -2.17 -25.51
C ASN A 529 -20.86 -1.16 -25.01
N ARG A 530 -20.42 -0.21 -24.19
CA ARG A 530 -21.24 0.85 -23.61
C ARG A 530 -20.52 2.18 -23.77
N SER A 531 -21.26 3.23 -24.08
CA SER A 531 -20.69 4.56 -24.27
C SER A 531 -21.59 5.65 -23.70
N VAL A 532 -20.98 6.75 -23.26
CA VAL A 532 -21.65 7.99 -22.89
C VAL A 532 -21.02 9.15 -23.63
N THR A 533 -21.84 10.14 -23.98
CA THR A 533 -21.39 11.37 -24.65
C THR A 533 -21.84 12.56 -23.81
N GLY A 534 -20.98 13.57 -23.68
CA GLY A 534 -21.30 14.81 -22.98
C GLY A 534 -20.55 16.00 -23.56
N ALA A 535 -20.99 17.19 -23.19
CA ALA A 535 -20.51 18.45 -23.74
C ALA A 535 -19.18 18.89 -23.12
N GLY A 536 -18.26 19.35 -23.97
CA GLY A 536 -16.90 19.74 -23.58
C GLY A 536 -15.94 18.54 -23.52
N GLU A 537 -14.65 18.84 -23.41
CA GLU A 537 -13.57 17.86 -23.40
C GLU A 537 -13.65 16.90 -22.19
N ALA A 538 -13.97 17.42 -21.01
CA ALA A 538 -14.26 16.63 -19.80
C ALA A 538 -15.75 16.23 -19.69
N GLY A 539 -16.51 16.37 -20.78
CA GLY A 539 -17.96 16.18 -20.80
C GLY A 539 -18.42 14.75 -20.59
N ALA A 540 -17.57 13.76 -20.86
CA ALA A 540 -17.82 12.34 -20.65
C ALA A 540 -16.62 11.66 -20.00
N ARG A 541 -16.89 10.76 -19.05
CA ARG A 541 -15.91 9.88 -18.41
C ARG A 541 -16.52 8.51 -18.19
N MET A 542 -15.74 7.45 -18.35
CA MET A 542 -16.09 6.12 -17.88
C MET A 542 -14.90 5.52 -17.13
N LEU A 543 -15.19 4.81 -16.05
CA LEU A 543 -14.23 4.10 -15.22
C LEU A 543 -14.73 2.69 -14.98
N ILE A 544 -13.81 1.78 -14.73
CA ILE A 544 -14.13 0.43 -14.25
C ILE A 544 -13.86 0.40 -12.76
N GLY A 545 -14.79 -0.13 -11.98
CA GLY A 545 -14.64 -0.27 -10.53
C GLY A 545 -13.82 -1.49 -10.17
N SER A 546 -14.37 -2.68 -10.45
CA SER A 546 -13.79 -3.97 -10.03
C SER A 546 -14.34 -5.09 -10.92
N CYS A 547 -13.64 -6.23 -10.92
CA CYS A 547 -14.05 -7.44 -11.62
C CYS A 547 -14.15 -8.60 -10.63
N HIS A 548 -15.37 -9.02 -10.32
CA HIS A 548 -15.69 -10.03 -9.31
C HIS A 548 -16.89 -10.83 -9.76
N ASP A 549 -17.05 -12.04 -9.26
CA ASP A 549 -18.24 -12.86 -9.52
C ASP A 549 -19.41 -12.37 -8.65
N LEU A 550 -20.27 -11.53 -9.23
CA LEU A 550 -21.40 -10.94 -8.51
C LEU A 550 -22.58 -11.91 -8.45
N ASP A 551 -22.71 -12.85 -9.39
CA ASP A 551 -23.88 -13.73 -9.52
C ASP A 551 -23.65 -15.22 -9.17
N ASN A 552 -22.42 -15.59 -8.82
CA ASN A 552 -21.90 -16.93 -8.50
C ASN A 552 -21.96 -17.89 -9.68
N ASP A 553 -21.73 -17.40 -10.90
CA ASP A 553 -21.60 -18.22 -12.11
C ASP A 553 -20.15 -18.62 -12.42
N THR A 554 -19.22 -18.28 -11.53
CA THR A 554 -17.76 -18.50 -11.59
C THR A 554 -17.00 -17.66 -12.60
N LYS A 555 -17.68 -16.74 -13.30
CA LYS A 555 -17.07 -15.77 -14.21
C LYS A 555 -17.06 -14.41 -13.56
N ASN A 556 -16.10 -13.59 -13.95
CA ASN A 556 -16.08 -12.23 -13.46
C ASN A 556 -17.17 -11.39 -14.12
N ASP A 557 -17.75 -10.52 -13.32
CA ASP A 557 -18.65 -9.45 -13.72
C ASP A 557 -17.92 -8.10 -13.65
N VAL A 558 -18.55 -7.04 -14.13
CA VAL A 558 -17.91 -5.74 -14.30
C VAL A 558 -18.78 -4.63 -13.74
N ILE A 559 -18.20 -3.79 -12.89
CA ILE A 559 -18.83 -2.52 -12.50
C ILE A 559 -18.31 -1.39 -13.38
N VAL A 560 -19.24 -0.72 -14.08
CA VAL A 560 -18.94 0.43 -14.93
C VAL A 560 -19.51 1.68 -14.30
N VAL A 561 -18.65 2.68 -14.07
CA VAL A 561 -19.04 4.02 -13.63
C VAL A 561 -18.97 4.96 -14.83
N SER A 562 -19.96 5.82 -15.02
CA SER A 562 -19.99 6.78 -16.13
C SER A 562 -20.47 8.16 -15.68
N ASP A 563 -19.79 9.20 -16.13
CA ASP A 563 -20.19 10.59 -15.96
C ASP A 563 -20.44 11.24 -17.32
N SER A 564 -21.46 12.10 -17.39
CA SER A 564 -21.75 12.90 -18.58
C SER A 564 -22.30 14.29 -18.21
N TYR A 565 -21.98 15.32 -19.00
CA TYR A 565 -22.46 16.69 -18.82
C TYR A 565 -23.32 17.16 -20.01
N ASP A 566 -24.54 17.61 -19.73
CA ASP A 566 -25.42 18.30 -20.67
C ASP A 566 -25.29 19.82 -20.45
N SER A 567 -24.54 20.48 -21.33
CA SER A 567 -24.33 21.93 -21.29
C SER A 567 -25.60 22.75 -21.55
N ALA A 568 -26.57 22.21 -22.29
CA ALA A 568 -27.82 22.89 -22.60
C ALA A 568 -28.76 22.90 -21.39
N ALA A 569 -28.78 21.80 -20.63
CA ALA A 569 -29.52 21.71 -19.37
C ALA A 569 -28.74 22.25 -18.16
N ASN A 570 -27.42 22.40 -18.30
CA ASN A 570 -26.47 22.61 -17.21
C ASN A 570 -26.63 21.54 -16.12
N LYS A 571 -26.62 20.27 -16.53
CA LYS A 571 -26.78 19.11 -15.65
C LYS A 571 -25.68 18.10 -15.89
N SER A 572 -25.14 17.51 -14.85
CA SER A 572 -24.31 16.31 -14.95
C SER A 572 -25.10 15.08 -14.51
N THR A 573 -24.84 13.96 -15.16
CA THR A 573 -25.41 12.64 -14.84
C THR A 573 -24.27 11.69 -14.56
N ALA A 574 -24.22 11.17 -13.33
CA ALA A 574 -23.34 10.09 -12.93
C ALA A 574 -24.16 8.80 -12.83
N SER A 575 -23.60 7.68 -13.30
CA SER A 575 -24.27 6.37 -13.28
C SER A 575 -23.31 5.24 -12.96
N ILE A 576 -23.83 4.19 -12.33
CA ILE A 576 -23.14 2.92 -12.09
C ILE A 576 -23.97 1.80 -12.72
N TYR A 577 -23.30 0.86 -13.37
CA TYR A 577 -23.87 -0.34 -13.97
C TYR A 577 -23.14 -1.55 -13.43
N ALA A 578 -23.88 -2.49 -12.84
CA ALA A 578 -23.39 -3.84 -12.57
C ALA A 578 -23.73 -4.72 -13.76
N MET A 579 -22.71 -5.21 -14.46
CA MET A 579 -22.86 -5.89 -15.74
C MET A 579 -22.24 -7.27 -15.70
N GLN A 580 -22.88 -8.22 -16.38
CA GLN A 580 -22.29 -9.52 -16.60
C GLN A 580 -21.07 -9.43 -17.54
N GLY A 581 -19.94 -10.05 -17.19
CA GLY A 581 -18.69 -9.87 -17.93
C GLY A 581 -18.76 -10.28 -19.41
N TYR A 582 -19.52 -11.33 -19.72
CA TYR A 582 -19.58 -11.96 -21.04
C TYR A 582 -20.86 -11.68 -21.84
N SER A 583 -21.74 -10.80 -21.36
CA SER A 583 -22.98 -10.47 -22.08
C SER A 583 -23.42 -9.03 -21.84
N GLU A 584 -24.30 -8.49 -22.69
CA GLU A 584 -24.94 -7.18 -22.45
C GLU A 584 -25.97 -7.20 -21.30
N GLN A 585 -26.06 -8.29 -20.52
CA GLN A 585 -26.97 -8.38 -19.39
C GLN A 585 -26.51 -7.48 -18.26
N GLU A 586 -27.37 -6.52 -17.93
CA GLU A 586 -27.23 -5.67 -16.76
C GLU A 586 -27.96 -6.31 -15.58
N PHE A 587 -27.27 -6.49 -14.46
CA PHE A 587 -27.89 -6.91 -13.20
C PHE A 587 -28.76 -5.78 -12.65
N TRP A 588 -28.17 -4.59 -12.57
CA TRP A 588 -28.84 -3.37 -12.14
C TRP A 588 -28.05 -2.11 -12.54
N ASN A 589 -28.72 -0.97 -12.48
CA ASN A 589 -28.09 0.35 -12.62
C ASN A 589 -28.59 1.33 -11.56
N LYS A 590 -27.78 2.35 -11.27
CA LYS A 590 -28.15 3.50 -10.45
C LYS A 590 -27.59 4.77 -11.07
N SER A 591 -28.39 5.82 -11.12
CA SER A 591 -27.98 7.13 -11.65
C SER A 591 -28.40 8.27 -10.72
N VAL A 592 -27.58 9.32 -10.69
CA VAL A 592 -27.89 10.59 -10.05
C VAL A 592 -27.68 11.74 -11.02
N ILE A 593 -28.49 12.79 -10.87
CA ILE A 593 -28.43 14.00 -11.69
C ILE A 593 -28.31 15.19 -10.75
N GLY A 594 -27.39 16.09 -11.05
CA GLY A 594 -27.29 17.38 -10.37
C GLY A 594 -26.87 18.51 -11.29
N ASP A 595 -26.70 19.69 -10.70
CA ASP A 595 -26.58 20.96 -11.42
C ASP A 595 -25.12 21.34 -11.65
N GLY A 596 -24.79 21.83 -12.85
CA GLY A 596 -23.42 22.18 -13.22
C GLY A 596 -22.64 21.00 -13.82
N SER A 597 -21.39 21.25 -14.21
CA SER A 597 -20.51 20.25 -14.83
C SER A 597 -19.98 19.19 -13.87
N HIS A 598 -19.96 19.50 -12.57
CA HIS A 598 -19.55 18.60 -11.49
C HIS A 598 -20.69 18.42 -10.48
N GLY A 599 -21.93 18.58 -10.94
CA GLY A 599 -23.11 18.53 -10.09
C GLY A 599 -23.49 17.13 -9.64
N ALA A 600 -22.79 16.09 -10.10
CA ALA A 600 -23.07 14.69 -9.83
C ALA A 600 -21.78 13.91 -10.01
N CYS A 601 -21.49 13.01 -9.08
CA CYS A 601 -20.43 12.03 -9.17
C CYS A 601 -20.89 10.75 -8.47
N MET A 602 -20.32 9.63 -8.89
CA MET A 602 -20.55 8.34 -8.26
C MET A 602 -19.23 7.56 -8.27
N TRP A 603 -19.03 6.73 -7.25
CA TRP A 603 -17.97 5.74 -7.24
C TRP A 603 -18.43 4.51 -6.45
N VAL A 604 -17.67 3.43 -6.56
CA VAL A 604 -18.02 2.12 -6.02
C VAL A 604 -16.81 1.51 -5.33
N HIS A 605 -17.05 0.81 -4.22
CA HIS A 605 -16.12 -0.18 -3.68
C HIS A 605 -16.84 -1.53 -3.73
N ALA A 606 -16.25 -2.52 -4.37
CA ALA A 606 -16.80 -3.88 -4.45
C ALA A 606 -15.87 -4.88 -3.75
N GLY A 607 -16.27 -6.16 -3.77
CA GLY A 607 -15.50 -7.24 -3.13
C GLY A 607 -15.77 -7.31 -1.63
N CYS A 608 -16.96 -6.90 -1.19
CA CYS A 608 -17.34 -6.94 0.21
C CYS A 608 -18.33 -8.08 0.44
N GLY A 609 -18.17 -8.88 1.49
CA GLY A 609 -19.17 -9.88 1.90
C GLY A 609 -20.15 -9.28 2.90
N PHE A 610 -21.20 -8.57 2.46
CA PHE A 610 -22.18 -7.97 3.37
C PHE A 610 -23.33 -8.92 3.72
N ASP A 611 -23.48 -10.02 3.00
CA ASP A 611 -24.33 -11.12 3.40
C ASP A 611 -23.65 -12.51 3.25
N ASP A 612 -24.27 -13.54 3.83
CA ASP A 612 -23.76 -14.91 3.82
C ASP A 612 -24.03 -15.66 2.49
N ASP A 613 -24.31 -14.96 1.38
CA ASP A 613 -24.70 -15.60 0.13
C ASP A 613 -23.52 -16.05 -0.76
N SER A 614 -22.28 -15.80 -0.31
CA SER A 614 -21.00 -16.08 -0.96
C SER A 614 -20.72 -15.31 -2.26
N LYS A 615 -21.49 -14.27 -2.55
CA LYS A 615 -21.28 -13.34 -3.66
C LYS A 615 -20.69 -12.05 -3.15
N ASP A 616 -19.97 -11.36 -4.03
CA ASP A 616 -19.44 -10.05 -3.70
C ASP A 616 -20.54 -8.98 -3.75
N ASP A 617 -20.66 -8.24 -2.66
CA ASP A 617 -21.50 -7.06 -2.52
C ASP A 617 -20.69 -5.79 -2.76
N MET A 618 -21.36 -4.63 -2.67
CA MET A 618 -20.70 -3.35 -2.91
C MET A 618 -21.26 -2.18 -2.12
N ILE A 619 -20.40 -1.18 -1.94
CA ILE A 619 -20.76 0.16 -1.50
C ILE A 619 -20.81 1.09 -2.71
N VAL A 620 -21.97 1.69 -2.92
CA VAL A 620 -22.17 2.77 -3.88
C VAL A 620 -22.20 4.10 -3.15
N VAL A 621 -21.28 4.99 -3.52
CA VAL A 621 -21.33 6.40 -3.12
C VAL A 621 -21.85 7.24 -4.27
N SER A 622 -22.70 8.20 -3.96
CA SER A 622 -23.30 9.08 -4.96
C SER A 622 -23.49 10.47 -4.40
N GLU A 623 -23.06 11.48 -5.15
CA GLU A 623 -23.23 12.87 -4.79
C GLU A 623 -24.06 13.60 -5.84
N LYS A 624 -24.80 14.62 -5.39
CA LYS A 624 -25.47 15.56 -6.27
C LYS A 624 -25.53 16.95 -5.67
N TYR A 625 -25.47 17.95 -6.53
CA TYR A 625 -25.64 19.35 -6.21
C TYR A 625 -26.95 19.90 -6.78
N ASN A 626 -27.67 20.69 -5.99
CA ASN A 626 -28.85 21.42 -6.43
C ASN A 626 -28.60 22.92 -6.32
N SER A 627 -28.36 23.58 -7.45
CA SER A 627 -28.06 25.01 -7.53
C SER A 627 -29.23 25.90 -7.09
N THR A 628 -30.46 25.39 -7.07
CA THR A 628 -31.62 26.15 -6.61
C THR A 628 -31.65 26.26 -5.09
N THR A 629 -31.30 25.18 -4.39
CA THR A 629 -31.29 25.13 -2.92
C THR A 629 -29.89 25.36 -2.33
N HIS A 630 -28.84 25.32 -3.15
CA HIS A 630 -27.44 25.25 -2.74
C HIS A 630 -27.18 24.07 -1.79
N GLU A 631 -27.93 22.98 -1.98
CA GLU A 631 -27.77 21.76 -1.20
C GLU A 631 -26.88 20.78 -1.97
N HIS A 632 -25.83 20.30 -1.32
CA HIS A 632 -25.16 19.07 -1.70
C HIS A 632 -25.82 17.91 -0.97
N THR A 633 -25.99 16.79 -1.64
CA THR A 633 -26.44 15.54 -1.02
C THR A 633 -25.50 14.43 -1.45
N ALA A 634 -24.86 13.80 -0.48
CA ALA A 634 -24.06 12.61 -0.71
C ALA A 634 -24.73 11.41 -0.01
N ASN A 635 -24.71 10.25 -0.66
CA ASN A 635 -25.31 9.02 -0.15
C ASN A 635 -24.30 7.89 -0.24
N VAL A 636 -24.18 7.13 0.85
CA VAL A 636 -23.51 5.82 0.90
C VAL A 636 -24.57 4.75 0.96
N CYS A 637 -24.49 3.76 0.09
CA CYS A 637 -25.50 2.73 -0.07
C CYS A 637 -24.82 1.36 -0.20
N ALA A 638 -25.04 0.48 0.77
CA ALA A 638 -24.64 -0.92 0.66
C ALA A 638 -25.68 -1.68 -0.18
N LYS A 639 -25.19 -2.43 -1.17
CA LYS A 639 -26.01 -3.13 -2.15
C LYS A 639 -25.52 -4.54 -2.40
N GLN A 640 -26.47 -5.43 -2.63
CA GLN A 640 -26.21 -6.78 -3.07
C GLN A 640 -25.67 -6.80 -4.51
N GLY A 641 -24.64 -7.61 -4.75
CA GLY A 641 -23.92 -7.71 -6.03
C GLY A 641 -24.81 -7.92 -7.26
N TYR A 642 -25.52 -9.05 -7.30
CA TYR A 642 -26.23 -9.55 -8.49
C TYR A 642 -27.59 -8.93 -8.80
N ASP A 643 -28.24 -8.23 -7.87
CA ASP A 643 -29.57 -7.65 -8.12
C ASP A 643 -29.74 -6.20 -7.64
N GLY A 644 -28.73 -5.66 -6.95
CA GLY A 644 -28.71 -4.29 -6.50
C GLY A 644 -29.68 -4.00 -5.36
N GLN A 645 -30.21 -5.05 -4.70
CA GLN A 645 -31.02 -4.91 -3.50
C GLN A 645 -30.23 -4.11 -2.47
N GLU A 646 -30.86 -3.07 -1.93
CA GLU A 646 -30.24 -2.22 -0.94
C GLU A 646 -30.33 -2.86 0.45
N PHE A 647 -29.18 -3.01 1.12
CA PHE A 647 -29.13 -3.37 2.53
C PHE A 647 -29.49 -2.15 3.39
N TRP A 648 -28.78 -1.04 3.15
CA TRP A 648 -28.99 0.23 3.84
C TRP A 648 -28.46 1.42 3.03
N THR A 649 -28.94 2.61 3.38
CA THR A 649 -28.43 3.89 2.85
C THR A 649 -28.24 4.90 3.99
N GLN A 650 -27.11 5.60 3.96
CA GLN A 650 -26.85 6.80 4.75
C GLN A 650 -26.74 8.01 3.84
N SER A 651 -27.40 9.11 4.21
CA SER A 651 -27.39 10.37 3.47
C SER A 651 -26.83 11.49 4.33
N VAL A 652 -25.99 12.33 3.74
CA VAL A 652 -25.49 13.58 4.33
C VAL A 652 -25.92 14.72 3.43
N VAL A 653 -26.35 15.82 4.04
CA VAL A 653 -26.79 17.04 3.34
C VAL A 653 -26.03 18.21 3.94
N SER A 654 -25.52 19.08 3.10
CA SER A 654 -24.77 20.30 3.46
C SER A 654 -25.31 21.46 2.63
N ASP A 655 -25.33 22.65 3.22
CA ASP A 655 -25.58 23.89 2.49
C ASP A 655 -24.25 24.58 2.15
N GLY A 656 -24.04 24.90 0.87
CA GLY A 656 -22.76 25.44 0.42
C GLY A 656 -22.45 25.13 -1.04
N GLU A 657 -21.43 25.78 -1.59
CA GLU A 657 -20.83 25.43 -2.89
C GLU A 657 -19.62 24.49 -2.71
N TYR A 658 -19.07 24.44 -1.49
CA TYR A 658 -17.95 23.57 -1.13
C TYR A 658 -18.51 22.28 -0.56
N GLY A 659 -18.20 21.19 -1.28
CA GLY A 659 -18.94 19.94 -1.29
C GLY A 659 -18.93 19.16 0.02
N ILE A 660 -19.83 18.18 0.07
CA ILE A 660 -19.75 17.11 1.04
C ILE A 660 -18.60 16.22 0.60
N TYR A 661 -17.70 15.88 1.51
CA TYR A 661 -16.77 14.78 1.30
C TYR A 661 -17.35 13.55 1.98
N ILE A 662 -17.44 12.43 1.28
CA ILE A 662 -17.71 11.14 1.90
C ILE A 662 -16.54 10.21 1.60
N GLY A 663 -15.87 9.72 2.64
CA GLY A 663 -14.94 8.60 2.52
C GLY A 663 -15.66 7.33 2.92
N VAL A 664 -15.50 6.25 2.16
CA VAL A 664 -15.96 4.93 2.59
C VAL A 664 -14.84 3.94 2.45
N HIS A 665 -14.69 3.13 3.48
CA HIS A 665 -13.75 2.04 3.46
C HIS A 665 -14.45 0.77 3.94
N PRO A 666 -14.72 -0.19 3.03
CA PRO A 666 -15.13 -1.52 3.43
C PRO A 666 -13.94 -2.24 4.06
N TYR A 667 -14.18 -2.96 5.14
CA TYR A 667 -13.14 -3.68 5.85
C TYR A 667 -13.62 -5.04 6.28
N TYR A 668 -12.64 -5.91 6.54
CA TYR A 668 -12.85 -7.14 7.26
C TYR A 668 -13.67 -6.89 8.52
N ASP A 669 -14.53 -7.84 8.81
CA ASP A 669 -15.27 -8.04 10.04
C ASP A 669 -14.61 -7.41 11.30
N LEU A 670 -15.21 -6.33 11.80
CA LEU A 670 -14.81 -5.66 13.03
C LEU A 670 -15.56 -6.25 14.24
N ASP A 671 -16.76 -6.80 14.06
CA ASP A 671 -17.64 -7.26 15.14
C ASP A 671 -17.67 -8.78 15.40
N ASP A 672 -16.91 -9.56 14.62
CA ASP A 672 -16.81 -11.02 14.62
C ASP A 672 -18.10 -11.73 14.17
N ASP A 673 -18.88 -11.11 13.27
CA ASP A 673 -20.09 -11.72 12.65
C ASP A 673 -19.83 -12.41 11.31
N THR A 674 -18.58 -12.44 10.86
CA THR A 674 -18.05 -12.96 9.59
C THR A 674 -18.39 -12.17 8.33
N LEU A 675 -19.15 -11.07 8.45
CA LEU A 675 -19.48 -10.17 7.36
C LEU A 675 -18.55 -8.95 7.40
N ASP A 676 -18.34 -8.35 6.24
CA ASP A 676 -17.54 -7.14 6.16
C ASP A 676 -18.28 -5.93 6.75
N ASP A 677 -17.53 -5.03 7.38
CA ASP A 677 -18.03 -3.81 7.99
C ASP A 677 -17.61 -2.58 7.19
N VAL A 678 -18.25 -1.45 7.48
CA VAL A 678 -18.09 -0.22 6.70
C VAL A 678 -17.82 0.97 7.60
N ILE A 679 -16.67 1.62 7.40
CA ILE A 679 -16.38 2.93 8.00
C ILE A 679 -16.85 4.00 7.02
N VAL A 680 -17.82 4.81 7.45
CA VAL A 680 -18.35 5.95 6.69
C VAL A 680 -17.86 7.23 7.33
N ILE A 681 -17.09 8.00 6.58
CA ILE A 681 -16.60 9.34 6.94
C ILE A 681 -17.42 10.34 6.12
N SER A 682 -17.87 11.42 6.74
CA SER A 682 -18.61 12.46 6.05
C SER A 682 -18.26 13.83 6.57
N GLU A 683 -18.03 14.79 5.68
CA GLU A 683 -17.80 16.18 6.01
C GLU A 683 -18.92 17.04 5.45
N SER A 684 -19.42 17.98 6.25
CA SER A 684 -20.50 18.89 5.86
C SER A 684 -20.18 20.29 6.31
N TYR A 685 -20.60 21.28 5.54
CA TYR A 685 -20.50 22.69 5.89
C TYR A 685 -21.89 23.30 6.08
N ASP A 686 -22.03 24.13 7.11
CA ASP A 686 -23.17 25.00 7.38
C ASP A 686 -22.71 26.45 7.17
N SER A 687 -23.08 27.01 6.03
CA SER A 687 -22.75 28.37 5.60
C SER A 687 -23.42 29.46 6.45
N VAL A 688 -24.51 29.15 7.16
CA VAL A 688 -25.20 30.09 8.06
C VAL A 688 -24.47 30.19 9.38
N ALA A 689 -24.00 29.05 9.90
CA ALA A 689 -23.18 28.98 11.11
C ALA A 689 -21.71 29.34 10.84
N ASN A 690 -21.26 29.20 9.58
CA ASN A 690 -19.84 29.17 9.21
C ASN A 690 -19.11 28.11 10.04
N GLU A 691 -19.68 26.90 10.08
CA GLU A 691 -19.14 25.75 10.80
C GLU A 691 -19.08 24.56 9.84
N SER A 692 -17.96 23.83 9.83
CA SER A 692 -17.85 22.51 9.22
C SER A 692 -17.94 21.44 10.29
N THR A 693 -18.59 20.33 9.95
CA THR A 693 -18.70 19.13 10.78
C THR A 693 -18.21 17.93 9.99
N ALA A 694 -17.12 17.33 10.47
CA ALA A 694 -16.66 16.02 10.06
C ALA A 694 -17.23 14.97 11.02
N SER A 695 -17.83 13.93 10.49
CA SER A 695 -18.42 12.81 11.22
C SER A 695 -17.91 11.50 10.68
N MET A 696 -17.88 10.49 11.53
CA MET A 696 -17.46 9.15 11.20
C MET A 696 -18.31 8.16 11.96
N CYS A 697 -18.84 7.17 11.26
CA CYS A 697 -19.54 6.07 11.89
C CYS A 697 -19.10 4.73 11.30
N VAL A 698 -19.06 3.72 12.15
CA VAL A 698 -18.82 2.34 11.74
C VAL A 698 -20.16 1.61 11.71
N ARG A 699 -20.41 0.88 10.62
CA ARG A 699 -21.66 0.15 10.40
C ARG A 699 -21.39 -1.29 10.02
N GLN A 700 -22.27 -2.15 10.49
CA GLN A 700 -22.38 -3.52 10.04
C GLN A 700 -22.80 -3.58 8.57
N GLY A 701 -22.08 -4.35 7.75
CA GLY A 701 -22.32 -4.45 6.30
C GLY A 701 -23.74 -4.84 5.93
N GLY A 702 -24.23 -5.98 6.43
CA GLY A 702 -25.54 -6.51 6.03
C GLY A 702 -26.75 -5.78 6.61
N SER A 703 -26.65 -5.27 7.84
CA SER A 703 -27.80 -4.66 8.54
C SER A 703 -27.80 -3.13 8.53
N GLY A 704 -26.65 -2.52 8.31
CA GLY A 704 -26.43 -1.10 8.49
C GLY A 704 -26.48 -0.65 9.96
N TYR A 705 -26.47 -1.60 10.92
CA TYR A 705 -26.42 -1.29 12.34
C TYR A 705 -25.16 -0.50 12.64
N GLN A 706 -25.32 0.66 13.27
CA GLN A 706 -24.20 1.52 13.62
C GLN A 706 -23.63 1.10 14.98
N PHE A 707 -22.38 0.64 15.01
CA PHE A 707 -21.68 0.30 16.25
C PHE A 707 -21.42 1.56 17.08
N TRP A 708 -20.88 2.57 16.42
CA TRP A 708 -20.52 3.85 17.04
C TRP A 708 -20.46 4.98 16.03
N ASN A 709 -20.56 6.21 16.52
CA ASN A 709 -20.42 7.43 15.72
C ASN A 709 -19.66 8.50 16.49
N ARG A 710 -18.87 9.28 15.77
CA ARG A 710 -18.02 10.32 16.31
C ARG A 710 -18.03 11.50 15.37
N SER A 711 -18.09 12.71 15.92
CA SER A 711 -18.09 13.93 15.13
C SER A 711 -17.24 15.01 15.78
N VAL A 712 -16.72 15.89 14.94
CA VAL A 712 -15.97 17.07 15.31
C VAL A 712 -16.48 18.25 14.49
N THR A 713 -16.62 19.40 15.13
CA THR A 713 -17.07 20.65 14.48
C THR A 713 -15.98 21.70 14.64
N GLY A 714 -15.77 22.51 13.62
CA GLY A 714 -14.87 23.67 13.65
C GLY A 714 -15.35 24.80 12.76
N ASP A 715 -14.83 26.00 12.99
CA ASP A 715 -15.23 27.22 12.29
C ASP A 715 -14.67 27.26 10.86
N GLY A 716 -15.47 27.72 9.89
CA GLY A 716 -15.10 27.85 8.48
C GLY A 716 -15.21 26.55 7.67
N ASP A 717 -15.05 26.69 6.35
CA ASP A 717 -15.34 25.66 5.34
C ASP A 717 -14.42 24.42 5.44
N HIS A 718 -13.23 24.59 6.02
CA HIS A 718 -12.28 23.50 6.34
C HIS A 718 -11.91 23.51 7.83
N GLY A 719 -12.85 23.98 8.64
CA GLY A 719 -12.73 24.04 10.08
C GLY A 719 -12.65 22.67 10.73
N SER A 720 -13.12 21.59 10.09
CA SER A 720 -13.06 20.24 10.62
C SER A 720 -12.68 19.22 9.58
N SER A 721 -11.91 18.19 9.96
CA SER A 721 -11.70 17.00 9.13
C SER A 721 -11.59 15.75 9.98
N MET A 722 -11.89 14.59 9.40
CA MET A 722 -11.68 13.28 10.05
C MET A 722 -11.16 12.24 9.07
N GLN A 723 -10.30 11.35 9.57
CA GLN A 723 -9.84 10.16 8.84
C GLN A 723 -9.85 8.96 9.79
N ALA A 724 -10.12 7.76 9.27
CA ALA A 724 -9.98 6.52 10.02
C ALA A 724 -9.22 5.51 9.21
N TYR A 725 -8.46 4.71 9.93
CA TYR A 725 -7.77 3.56 9.40
C TYR A 725 -8.06 2.40 10.34
N PRO A 726 -8.53 1.25 9.85
CA PRO A 726 -8.59 0.07 10.66
C PRO A 726 -7.16 -0.34 10.96
N TYR A 727 -7.02 -1.05 12.05
CA TYR A 727 -5.76 -1.57 12.50
C TYR A 727 -5.96 -3.01 12.93
N ARG A 728 -4.89 -3.80 12.88
CA ARG A 728 -4.94 -5.10 13.55
C ARG A 728 -5.23 -4.87 15.02
N ASP A 729 -5.89 -5.84 15.61
CA ASP A 729 -6.08 -6.02 17.04
C ASP A 729 -5.06 -5.33 17.96
N LEU A 730 -5.41 -4.12 18.43
CA LEU A 730 -4.59 -3.25 19.28
C LEU A 730 -4.61 -3.69 20.74
N ASP A 731 -5.66 -4.40 21.17
CA ASP A 731 -5.84 -4.86 22.55
C ASP A 731 -5.73 -6.38 22.73
N ASN A 732 -5.39 -7.10 21.65
CA ASN A 732 -5.20 -8.54 21.58
C ASN A 732 -6.50 -9.34 21.89
N ASP A 733 -7.67 -8.80 21.51
CA ASP A 733 -8.99 -9.44 21.66
C ASP A 733 -9.41 -10.33 20.46
N ALA A 734 -8.52 -10.46 19.48
CA ALA A 734 -8.63 -11.13 18.19
C ALA A 734 -9.54 -10.43 17.15
N LYS A 735 -9.88 -9.16 17.34
CA LYS A 735 -10.70 -8.36 16.41
C LYS A 735 -9.93 -7.17 15.90
N ASN A 736 -10.31 -6.66 14.73
CA ASN A 736 -9.69 -5.47 14.19
C ASN A 736 -10.19 -4.22 14.92
N ASP A 737 -9.30 -3.24 15.07
CA ASP A 737 -9.55 -1.98 15.74
C ASP A 737 -9.48 -0.80 14.76
N VAL A 738 -9.66 0.43 15.24
CA VAL A 738 -9.66 1.62 14.40
C VAL A 738 -8.84 2.75 15.03
N ILE A 739 -7.89 3.29 14.26
CA ILE A 739 -7.23 4.55 14.55
C ILE A 739 -8.01 5.69 13.89
N VAL A 740 -8.48 6.64 14.70
CA VAL A 740 -9.24 7.80 14.23
C VAL A 740 -8.43 9.07 14.40
N ALA A 741 -8.35 9.84 13.33
CA ALA A 741 -7.83 11.18 13.27
C ALA A 741 -8.96 12.20 13.22
N SER A 742 -8.83 13.33 13.92
CA SER A 742 -9.74 14.45 13.77
C SER A 742 -9.06 15.80 13.92
N LYS A 743 -9.51 16.80 13.16
CA LYS A 743 -9.10 18.19 13.27
C LYS A 743 -10.33 19.07 13.50
N SER A 744 -10.18 20.10 14.33
CA SER A 744 -11.13 21.21 14.49
C SER A 744 -10.41 22.54 14.58
N TYR A 745 -10.92 23.60 13.96
CA TYR A 745 -10.44 24.97 14.04
C TYR A 745 -11.44 25.83 14.83
N ASN A 746 -10.93 26.73 15.67
CA ASN A 746 -11.71 27.70 16.40
C ASN A 746 -11.23 29.10 16.01
N SER A 747 -12.01 29.78 15.17
CA SER A 747 -11.69 31.11 14.65
C SER A 747 -11.67 32.19 15.73
N SER A 748 -12.44 32.01 16.81
CA SER A 748 -12.46 32.96 17.94
C SER A 748 -11.18 32.90 18.77
N ALA A 749 -10.57 31.71 18.88
CA ALA A 749 -9.30 31.51 19.56
C ALA A 749 -8.09 31.63 18.61
N ASP A 750 -8.32 31.51 17.29
CA ASP A 750 -7.27 31.35 16.28
C ASP A 750 -6.40 30.11 16.59
N GLU A 751 -7.08 29.02 16.95
CA GLU A 751 -6.45 27.76 17.37
C GLU A 751 -7.06 26.56 16.63
N SER A 752 -6.20 25.65 16.15
CA SER A 752 -6.59 24.33 15.67
C SER A 752 -6.33 23.29 16.76
N THR A 753 -7.19 22.28 16.84
CA THR A 753 -7.03 21.10 17.68
C THR A 753 -7.03 19.86 16.81
N ALA A 754 -5.92 19.15 16.81
CA ALA A 754 -5.77 17.82 16.23
C ALA A 754 -5.93 16.77 17.33
N ARG A 755 -6.61 15.66 17.04
CA ARG A 755 -6.80 14.55 17.99
C ARG A 755 -6.66 13.20 17.28
N VAL A 756 -5.99 12.27 17.94
CA VAL A 756 -5.86 10.87 17.54
C VAL A 756 -6.51 9.99 18.59
N TYR A 757 -7.20 8.95 18.15
CA TYR A 757 -7.86 7.96 18.98
C TYR A 757 -7.44 6.57 18.51
N ALA A 758 -7.15 5.68 19.46
CA ALA A 758 -7.30 4.26 19.21
C ALA A 758 -8.63 3.81 19.80
N MET A 759 -9.43 3.18 18.97
CA MET A 759 -10.79 2.78 19.28
C MET A 759 -10.97 1.31 18.96
N GLN A 760 -11.79 0.65 19.76
CA GLN A 760 -12.20 -0.70 19.48
C GLN A 760 -13.09 -0.73 18.24
N GLY A 761 -12.87 -1.65 17.30
CA GLY A 761 -13.54 -1.60 15.99
C GLY A 761 -15.07 -1.68 16.09
N TYR A 762 -15.58 -2.50 17.01
CA TYR A 762 -16.99 -2.87 17.12
C TYR A 762 -17.78 -2.14 18.22
N ASN A 763 -17.18 -1.20 18.95
CA ASN A 763 -17.91 -0.40 19.95
C ASN A 763 -17.23 0.95 20.27
N GLU A 764 -17.86 1.81 21.08
CA GLU A 764 -17.34 3.14 21.44
C GLU A 764 -16.15 3.13 22.42
N TYR A 765 -15.60 1.96 22.78
CA TYR A 765 -14.49 1.87 23.71
C TYR A 765 -13.23 2.48 23.09
N GLN A 766 -12.69 3.48 23.78
CA GLN A 766 -11.50 4.19 23.36
C GLN A 766 -10.34 3.73 24.23
N PHE A 767 -9.38 3.02 23.65
CA PHE A 767 -8.16 2.57 24.33
C PHE A 767 -7.38 3.76 24.88
N TRP A 768 -7.13 4.75 24.01
CA TRP A 768 -6.46 5.99 24.38
C TRP A 768 -6.82 7.13 23.43
N THR A 769 -6.53 8.36 23.87
CA THR A 769 -6.60 9.56 23.04
C THR A 769 -5.38 10.45 23.25
N ARG A 770 -4.96 11.11 22.18
CA ARG A 770 -3.96 12.18 22.18
C ARG A 770 -4.52 13.39 21.47
N ASN A 771 -4.14 14.58 21.92
CA ASN A 771 -4.52 15.82 21.25
C ASN A 771 -3.44 16.87 21.35
N VAL A 772 -3.43 17.76 20.38
CA VAL A 772 -2.59 18.95 20.36
C VAL A 772 -3.47 20.13 19.95
N THR A 773 -3.38 21.23 20.70
CA THR A 773 -4.09 22.48 20.44
C THR A 773 -3.09 23.61 20.33
N GLY A 774 -3.22 24.44 19.30
CA GLY A 774 -2.35 25.58 19.07
C GLY A 774 -2.66 26.31 17.76
N LYS A 775 -1.93 27.39 17.49
CA LYS A 775 -1.96 28.07 16.20
C LYS A 775 -1.30 27.19 15.15
N ASP A 776 -1.89 27.13 13.96
CA ASP A 776 -1.38 26.33 12.83
C ASP A 776 -1.03 24.88 13.24
N VAL A 777 -1.91 24.24 14.03
CA VAL A 777 -1.80 22.79 14.24
C VAL A 777 -2.41 22.09 13.03
N TRP A 778 -1.58 21.36 12.31
CA TRP A 778 -2.04 20.39 11.34
C TRP A 778 -1.53 19.01 11.70
N MET A 779 -2.31 18.04 11.28
CA MET A 779 -2.04 16.63 11.51
C MET A 779 -2.12 15.99 10.14
N GLU A 780 -1.06 15.29 9.78
CA GLU A 780 -0.92 14.67 8.49
C GLU A 780 -0.78 13.18 8.74
N PHE A 781 -1.75 12.43 8.22
CA PHE A 781 -1.68 10.97 8.19
C PHE A 781 -1.31 10.60 6.78
N TYR A 782 -0.16 9.94 6.65
CA TYR A 782 0.11 9.18 5.45
C TYR A 782 -0.40 7.77 5.74
N GLY A 783 -1.69 7.54 5.52
CA GLY A 783 -2.12 6.20 5.22
C GLY A 783 -1.51 5.89 3.85
N GLY A 784 -0.45 5.06 3.81
CA GLY A 784 -0.10 4.44 2.54
C GLY A 784 -1.38 3.83 1.97
N SER A 785 -1.63 4.01 0.67
CA SER A 785 -2.68 3.23 0.02
C SER A 785 -2.48 1.78 0.44
N MET A 786 -3.56 1.09 0.82
CA MET A 786 -3.55 -0.34 1.10
C MET A 786 -3.35 -1.10 -0.22
N GLU A 787 -2.29 -0.79 -0.95
CA GLU A 787 -1.75 -1.63 -2.00
C GLU A 787 -1.27 -2.92 -1.33
N PRO A 788 -1.68 -4.12 -1.77
CA PRO A 788 -1.26 -5.39 -1.19
C PRO A 788 0.17 -5.74 -1.66
N LEU A 789 1.07 -4.76 -1.69
CA LEU A 789 2.50 -5.07 -1.70
C LEU A 789 2.81 -5.75 -0.37
N LEU A 790 3.34 -6.97 -0.47
CA LEU A 790 3.58 -7.91 0.62
C LEU A 790 4.63 -7.46 1.65
N GLU A 791 4.89 -6.16 1.79
CA GLU A 791 5.78 -5.59 2.80
C GLU A 791 5.02 -4.52 3.60
N TYR A 792 4.58 -4.95 4.78
CA TYR A 792 4.15 -4.17 5.95
C TYR A 792 3.28 -2.91 5.73
N PRO A 793 2.01 -2.89 6.18
CA PRO A 793 1.23 -1.65 6.22
C PRO A 793 1.88 -0.66 7.18
N SER A 794 2.52 0.37 6.63
CA SER A 794 3.05 1.49 7.41
C SER A 794 1.94 2.52 7.58
N ILE A 795 1.27 2.54 8.75
CA ILE A 795 0.40 3.67 9.10
C ILE A 795 1.26 4.76 9.72
N ILE A 796 1.41 5.86 9.00
CA ILE A 796 2.18 7.02 9.43
C ILE A 796 1.25 7.95 10.20
N THR A 797 1.61 8.27 11.45
CA THR A 797 0.95 9.33 12.21
C THR A 797 1.97 10.40 12.62
N GLY A 798 1.82 11.61 12.09
CA GLY A 798 2.65 12.77 12.44
C GLY A 798 1.79 13.95 12.89
N VAL A 799 2.17 14.59 13.99
CA VAL A 799 1.58 15.87 14.42
C VAL A 799 2.62 16.97 14.24
N LEU A 800 2.38 17.94 13.35
CA LEU A 800 3.23 19.11 13.21
C LEU A 800 2.66 20.29 13.99
N VAL A 801 3.51 20.99 14.74
CA VAL A 801 3.12 22.15 15.55
C VAL A 801 4.04 23.32 15.22
N ASN A 802 3.46 24.42 14.71
CA ASN A 802 4.20 25.67 14.52
C ASN A 802 4.46 26.35 15.88
N TYR A 803 5.74 26.41 16.29
CA TYR A 803 6.11 26.87 17.63
C TYR A 803 6.12 28.39 17.74
N THR A 804 5.20 28.96 18.53
CA THR A 804 5.51 30.22 19.22
C THR A 804 5.24 30.24 20.73
N ASN A 805 4.35 29.43 21.34
CA ASN A 805 4.06 29.54 22.79
C ASN A 805 3.41 28.30 23.50
N VAL A 806 3.84 27.04 23.31
CA VAL A 806 3.29 25.88 24.08
C VAL A 806 4.40 25.09 24.82
N PRO A 807 4.20 24.64 26.09
CA PRO A 807 5.17 23.81 26.80
C PRO A 807 5.20 22.38 26.25
N THR A 808 6.41 21.92 25.89
CA THR A 808 6.90 20.55 25.65
C THR A 808 5.90 19.38 25.77
N GLY A 809 5.52 18.80 24.63
CA GLY A 809 4.87 17.49 24.54
C GLY A 809 4.37 17.21 23.13
N VAL A 810 5.23 16.70 22.25
CA VAL A 810 4.82 15.97 21.02
C VAL A 810 4.89 14.49 21.40
N CYS A 811 3.88 13.70 21.02
CA CYS A 811 3.87 12.27 21.31
C CYS A 811 3.63 11.50 20.00
N VAL A 812 4.50 10.54 19.70
CA VAL A 812 4.32 9.58 18.62
C VAL A 812 3.51 8.40 19.17
N VAL A 813 2.59 7.91 18.35
CA VAL A 813 1.84 6.70 18.66
C VAL A 813 2.42 5.60 17.80
N ASP A 814 3.01 4.62 18.46
CA ASP A 814 3.13 3.28 17.89
C ASP A 814 1.83 2.54 18.23
N ALA A 815 1.17 2.06 17.19
CA ALA A 815 -0.10 1.36 17.31
C ALA A 815 0.11 -0.07 17.83
N ASP A 816 1.24 -0.72 17.53
CA ASP A 816 1.50 -2.12 17.94
C ASP A 816 1.80 -2.25 19.45
N ALA A 817 2.20 -1.17 20.12
CA ALA A 817 2.69 -1.18 21.50
C ALA A 817 1.63 -0.87 22.58
N GLY A 818 0.45 -0.35 22.21
CA GLY A 818 -0.49 0.25 23.18
C GLY A 818 0.12 1.36 24.08
N THR A 819 1.34 1.83 23.77
CA THR A 819 2.13 2.76 24.58
C THR A 819 2.79 3.83 23.71
N SER A 820 2.92 5.04 24.25
CA SER A 820 3.46 6.19 23.50
C SER A 820 4.97 6.06 23.32
N LEU A 821 5.42 6.19 22.08
CA LEU A 821 6.80 6.52 21.77
C LEU A 821 6.97 8.03 22.00
N TRP A 822 7.61 8.34 23.13
CA TRP A 822 8.07 9.66 23.57
C TRP A 822 6.99 10.71 23.86
N CYS A 823 6.75 10.96 25.14
CA CYS A 823 6.71 12.34 25.61
C CYS A 823 7.92 12.46 26.55
N LYS A 824 8.85 13.42 26.35
CA LYS A 824 9.94 13.68 27.31
C LYS A 824 9.38 14.33 28.59
N GLN A 825 8.50 13.63 29.30
CA GLN A 825 8.54 13.63 30.73
C GLN A 825 9.62 12.62 31.10
N SER A 826 10.59 13.04 31.92
CA SER A 826 11.44 12.10 32.63
C SER A 826 10.52 11.05 33.22
N ALA A 827 10.47 9.84 32.65
CA ALA A 827 9.86 8.73 33.35
C ALA A 827 10.52 8.72 34.73
N PRO A 828 9.76 8.73 35.84
CA PRO A 828 10.38 8.46 37.12
C PRO A 828 11.15 7.15 36.92
N SER A 829 12.46 7.20 37.07
CA SER A 829 13.29 6.01 37.02
C SER A 829 12.62 4.96 37.88
N ALA A 830 12.47 3.73 37.36
CA ALA A 830 11.93 2.61 38.14
C ALA A 830 12.44 2.72 39.58
N PRO A 831 11.54 2.81 40.57
CA PRO A 831 11.92 3.20 41.92
C PRO A 831 13.02 2.25 42.38
N THR A 832 14.14 2.83 42.83
CA THR A 832 15.31 2.03 43.25
C THR A 832 15.01 1.17 44.49
N ILE A 833 13.83 1.37 45.10
CA ILE A 833 13.35 0.75 46.32
C ILE A 833 11.94 0.18 46.06
N THR A 834 11.78 -1.15 46.16
CA THR A 834 10.45 -1.79 46.17
C THR A 834 9.58 -1.20 47.28
N GLY A 835 8.39 -0.72 46.93
CA GLY A 835 7.45 -0.04 47.82
C GLY A 835 7.45 1.49 47.74
N ASP A 836 8.37 2.12 46.99
CA ASP A 836 8.36 3.56 46.69
C ASP A 836 7.49 3.79 45.44
N LEU A 837 6.25 4.21 45.66
CA LEU A 837 5.24 4.27 44.60
C LEU A 837 5.06 5.69 44.06
N ASN A 838 5.68 6.68 44.70
CA ASN A 838 5.69 8.05 44.21
C ASN A 838 7.02 8.43 43.50
N GLY A 839 8.03 7.58 43.57
CA GLY A 839 9.32 7.74 42.90
C GLY A 839 10.21 8.83 43.49
N ASP A 840 10.08 9.11 44.79
CA ASP A 840 10.88 10.13 45.50
C ASP A 840 12.14 9.58 46.19
N ASP A 841 12.46 8.30 45.96
CA ASP A 841 13.55 7.51 46.55
C ASP A 841 13.44 7.37 48.09
N VAL A 842 12.25 7.56 48.68
CA VAL A 842 11.99 7.45 50.11
C VAL A 842 10.67 6.75 50.41
N LEU A 843 10.71 5.63 51.14
CA LEU A 843 9.47 5.02 51.66
C LEU A 843 8.81 5.92 52.70
N THR A 844 7.65 6.48 52.36
CA THR A 844 6.84 7.33 53.22
C THR A 844 5.42 6.77 53.40
N PRO A 845 4.62 7.33 54.33
CA PRO A 845 3.20 7.01 54.37
C PRO A 845 2.43 7.37 53.10
N ALA A 846 2.97 8.21 52.20
CA ALA A 846 2.34 8.51 50.92
C ALA A 846 2.32 7.26 50.02
N ASP A 847 3.41 6.49 50.00
CA ASP A 847 3.53 5.25 49.23
C ASP A 847 2.55 4.18 49.74
N ALA A 848 2.36 4.09 51.05
CA ALA A 848 1.35 3.20 51.63
C ALA A 848 -0.08 3.60 51.24
N VAL A 849 -0.35 4.90 51.03
CA VAL A 849 -1.67 5.38 50.57
C VAL A 849 -1.87 5.04 49.10
N ILE A 850 -0.84 5.16 48.26
CA ILE A 850 -0.88 4.76 46.85
C ILE A 850 -1.09 3.23 46.74
N ALA A 851 -0.34 2.45 47.52
CA ALA A 851 -0.50 0.99 47.58
C ALA A 851 -1.92 0.59 48.02
N LEU A 852 -2.53 1.38 48.92
CA LEU A 852 -3.89 1.13 49.38
C LEU A 852 -4.91 1.40 48.28
N ASP A 853 -4.69 2.42 47.45
CA ASP A 853 -5.56 2.72 46.31
C ASP A 853 -5.50 1.58 45.28
N ILE A 854 -4.29 1.10 44.96
CA ILE A 854 -4.04 -0.06 44.09
C ILE A 854 -4.70 -1.33 44.67
N ALA A 855 -4.56 -1.58 45.97
CA ALA A 855 -5.20 -2.72 46.63
C ALA A 855 -6.74 -2.64 46.63
N ILE A 856 -7.32 -1.44 46.60
CA ILE A 856 -8.78 -1.22 46.57
C ILE A 856 -9.31 -1.35 45.14
N SER A 857 -8.58 -0.88 44.13
CA SER A 857 -8.96 -1.06 42.72
C SER A 857 -8.86 -2.50 42.26
N GLY A 858 -7.95 -3.28 42.88
CA GLY A 858 -7.63 -4.65 42.46
C GLY A 858 -6.57 -4.70 41.35
N ASP A 859 -5.94 -3.57 41.05
CA ASP A 859 -4.86 -3.48 40.08
C ASP A 859 -3.58 -4.13 40.62
N TYR A 860 -2.68 -4.52 39.70
CA TYR A 860 -1.38 -5.08 40.03
C TYR A 860 -0.27 -4.06 39.76
N ASN A 861 0.68 -3.95 40.68
CA ASN A 861 1.89 -3.17 40.52
C ASN A 861 3.05 -3.91 41.21
N GLU A 862 4.09 -4.26 40.45
CA GLU A 862 5.23 -5.04 40.93
C GLU A 862 6.02 -4.36 42.06
N TYR A 863 6.02 -3.03 42.12
CA TYR A 863 6.65 -2.26 43.19
C TYR A 863 5.76 -2.17 44.43
N ALA A 864 4.44 -2.33 44.26
CA ALA A 864 3.50 -2.36 45.37
C ALA A 864 3.37 -3.76 45.98
N ASP A 865 3.62 -4.84 45.23
CA ASP A 865 3.63 -6.24 45.72
C ASP A 865 4.95 -6.56 46.45
N VAL A 866 5.14 -5.92 47.61
CA VAL A 866 6.34 -6.06 48.44
C VAL A 866 6.47 -7.44 49.08
N ASN A 867 5.45 -8.29 48.98
CA ASN A 867 5.44 -9.64 49.52
C ASN A 867 5.65 -10.74 48.44
N MET A 868 5.57 -10.38 47.16
CA MET A 868 5.75 -11.24 45.98
C MET A 868 4.73 -12.38 45.87
N ASP A 869 3.47 -12.13 46.23
CA ASP A 869 2.37 -13.10 46.05
C ASP A 869 1.57 -12.90 44.76
N ASN A 870 2.03 -11.99 43.89
CA ASN A 870 1.40 -11.53 42.66
C ASN A 870 0.04 -10.84 42.89
N THR A 871 -0.20 -10.31 44.09
CA THR A 871 -1.39 -9.50 44.39
C THR A 871 -1.03 -8.31 45.27
N VAL A 872 -1.47 -7.11 44.93
CA VAL A 872 -1.33 -5.95 45.83
C VAL A 872 -2.51 -5.97 46.79
N ASN A 873 -2.27 -6.33 48.04
CA ASN A 873 -3.33 -6.43 49.03
C ASN A 873 -3.00 -5.65 50.31
N SER A 874 -3.90 -5.69 51.30
CA SER A 874 -3.72 -4.95 52.56
C SER A 874 -2.45 -5.33 53.34
N LEU A 875 -1.87 -6.50 53.06
CA LEU A 875 -0.59 -6.93 53.63
C LEU A 875 0.57 -6.11 53.07
N ASP A 876 0.58 -5.88 51.76
CA ASP A 876 1.60 -5.07 51.07
C ASP A 876 1.56 -3.62 51.53
N VAL A 877 0.35 -3.06 51.62
CA VAL A 877 0.10 -1.73 52.20
C VAL A 877 0.69 -1.61 53.61
N LEU A 878 0.46 -2.64 54.45
CA LEU A 878 0.98 -2.67 55.82
C LEU A 878 2.50 -2.77 55.84
N MET A 879 3.09 -3.55 54.94
CA MET A 879 4.54 -3.72 54.82
C MET A 879 5.20 -2.41 54.37
N ILE A 880 4.66 -1.71 53.38
CA ILE A 880 5.12 -0.38 52.96
C ILE A 880 5.01 0.63 54.10
N LEU A 881 3.86 0.65 54.80
CA LEU A 881 3.67 1.55 55.95
C LEU A 881 4.64 1.26 57.12
N GLN A 882 4.91 -0.02 57.40
CA GLN A 882 5.88 -0.42 58.42
C GLN A 882 7.31 -0.09 58.01
N ALA A 883 7.65 -0.21 56.73
CA ALA A 883 8.95 0.17 56.19
C ALA A 883 9.15 1.69 56.24
N ALA A 884 8.13 2.47 55.87
CA ALA A 884 8.13 3.93 56.02
C ALA A 884 8.28 4.39 57.48
N ALA A 885 7.74 3.61 58.43
CA ALA A 885 7.92 3.83 59.87
C ALA A 885 9.27 3.31 60.42
N ASN A 886 10.17 2.82 59.57
CA ASN A 886 11.43 2.15 59.94
C ASN A 886 11.24 0.97 60.91
N SER A 887 10.07 0.32 60.88
CA SER A 887 9.75 -0.83 61.73
C SER A 887 10.18 -2.16 61.11
N ILE A 888 10.29 -2.20 59.77
CA ILE A 888 10.83 -3.32 58.99
C ILE A 888 11.71 -2.77 57.86
N THR A 889 12.46 -3.66 57.20
CA THR A 889 13.18 -3.38 55.95
C THR A 889 12.62 -4.30 54.89
N ILE A 890 12.13 -3.75 53.78
CA ILE A 890 11.72 -4.52 52.60
C ILE A 890 13.01 -4.94 51.89
N MET A 891 13.20 -6.23 51.65
CA MET A 891 14.35 -6.73 50.89
C MET A 891 14.00 -6.65 49.41
N THR A 892 14.83 -5.94 48.64
CA THR A 892 14.76 -5.91 47.17
C THR A 892 15.14 -7.26 46.58
#